data_AF-A0A9D5KC65-F1
#
_entry.id   AF-A0A9D5KC65-F1
#
_cell.length_a   1.000
_cell.length_b   1.000
_cell.length_c   1.000
_cell.angle_alpha   90.00
_cell.angle_beta   90.00
_cell.angle_gamma   90.00
#
_symmetry.space_group_name_H-M   'P 1'
#
loop_
_entity.id
_entity.type
_entity.pdbx_description
1 polymer ?
#
loop_
_entity_poly.entity_id
_entity_poly.type
_entity_poly.pdbx_seq_one_letter_code
_entity_poly.pdbx_strand_id
1 'polypeptide(L)'
;MFTKTTKLTGGYVIIKRTMGCLSLIAVVVSAQTAIVDENPANPVAGKQASWTVASFDRDTDNPLMIISAYLSDTTLPFLIEGQSTAEGWRFRWEIPEDVSYAGYRIEDDRGPLLDKKSGSIPVQLYNPEGKPAYNNNLYQAVMLYDSQYGDLEVVKELLEKELNHYPNNWTALHFLRSIEVETGERTVEEIIAKFDSLLAEEPDSLEMLHFVTLQYKFSFKDWIPDGEKLLEKCVERYPKSKYWVKIQGIIYNALSQVPGRLGYFERSLFGKFEGDAKEAAYMTVLSHAAENRDAKHMEELVDSFFDEFPSEKLPIQVIIALLQTKYPQPNSQWAEEVDEWLDRYPDAVDLNMMLAYYYKDRDWKKAVKYFRNAAKNSDSPQPVVEFAEATAAKGKNLAEVRKYLKETIDDINMNRYRKMLPETDFQYRHKVYTANKALLYNSLGNIYLTSGDYKDAVENLLKADSFQTLIPGYEKSVYTRLLEASQKAGDLSARKKALLNLLSSEPENTEFMIALSDIYTVEHGSKEGFRDWLKEESQQIHLRFRLNQPLPDFSLMGADGDTLSLSDFQGKVLVINFWGTTCGPCIQEIPQLNELMQSYEDENDMIFLAVANEKPEKVNAFLEENEFTYRHAYELPTMEATRLFQIEAIPTHLVIDRKGYLQFEHVGFSPDLTEILTMEIDALLQTQ
;
A
#
# COMPACT_ATOMS: atom_id res chain seq x y z
N MET A 1 48.10 -16.49 -2.74
CA MET A 1 47.81 -16.52 -4.19
C MET A 1 46.34 -16.79 -4.37
N PHE A 2 45.60 -15.83 -4.93
CA PHE A 2 44.15 -15.93 -5.16
C PHE A 2 43.91 -16.60 -6.51
N THR A 3 43.01 -17.58 -6.58
CA THR A 3 42.65 -18.26 -7.83
C THR A 3 41.13 -18.24 -7.98
N LYS A 4 40.69 -17.39 -8.93
CA LYS A 4 39.33 -17.17 -9.47
C LYS A 4 38.37 -16.25 -8.72
N THR A 5 38.04 -15.15 -9.39
CA THR A 5 36.88 -14.26 -9.19
C THR A 5 35.86 -14.58 -10.28
N THR A 6 34.58 -14.79 -9.95
CA THR A 6 33.50 -14.90 -10.95
C THR A 6 32.54 -13.73 -10.74
N LYS A 7 32.19 -13.05 -11.83
CA LYS A 7 31.26 -11.91 -11.85
C LYS A 7 29.83 -12.42 -12.00
N LEU A 8 28.95 -12.07 -11.05
CA LEU A 8 27.50 -12.09 -11.24
C LEU A 8 26.99 -10.66 -11.09
N THR A 9 25.92 -10.32 -11.81
CA THR A 9 25.24 -9.03 -11.75
C THR A 9 24.86 -8.70 -10.30
N GLY A 10 25.57 -7.74 -9.70
CA GLY A 10 25.25 -7.18 -8.38
C GLY A 10 26.27 -7.36 -7.24
N GLY A 11 27.42 -8.02 -7.40
CA GLY A 11 28.44 -8.05 -6.33
C GLY A 11 29.62 -9.02 -6.50
N TYR A 12 30.60 -8.95 -5.59
CA TYR A 12 31.78 -9.84 -5.52
C TYR A 12 31.64 -10.90 -4.42
N VAL A 13 32.07 -12.14 -4.67
CA VAL A 13 32.24 -13.20 -3.66
C VAL A 13 33.73 -13.47 -3.45
N ILE A 14 34.23 -13.34 -2.21
CA ILE A 14 35.61 -13.69 -1.85
C ILE A 14 35.60 -15.02 -1.09
N ILE A 15 36.19 -16.06 -1.68
CA ILE A 15 36.35 -17.37 -1.02
C ILE A 15 37.72 -17.42 -0.34
N LYS A 16 37.74 -17.46 0.99
CA LYS A 16 38.97 -17.64 1.78
C LYS A 16 39.06 -19.07 2.29
N ARG A 17 40.14 -19.78 1.96
CA ARG A 17 40.41 -21.13 2.47
C ARG A 17 41.32 -21.04 3.69
N THR A 18 40.79 -21.36 4.87
CA THR A 18 41.59 -21.64 6.08
C THR A 18 41.24 -23.02 6.59
N MET A 19 42.26 -23.73 7.08
CA MET A 19 42.22 -25.16 7.41
C MET A 19 41.00 -25.53 8.28
N GLY A 20 40.14 -26.43 7.77
CA GLY A 20 39.33 -27.31 8.61
C GLY A 20 37.81 -27.21 8.54
N CYS A 21 37.20 -26.09 8.12
CA CYS A 21 35.72 -25.99 8.00
C CYS A 21 35.31 -25.03 6.87
N LEU A 22 34.39 -25.48 6.01
CA LEU A 22 33.68 -24.62 5.06
C LEU A 22 32.65 -23.80 5.84
N SER A 23 32.95 -22.51 6.08
CA SER A 23 31.97 -21.55 6.60
C SER A 23 31.53 -20.65 5.45
N LEU A 24 30.24 -20.67 5.14
CA LEU A 24 29.60 -19.71 4.22
C LEU A 24 29.30 -18.44 5.03
N ILE A 25 30.08 -17.37 4.83
CA ILE A 25 29.77 -16.06 5.43
C ILE A 25 28.98 -15.29 4.37
N ALA A 26 27.67 -15.18 4.55
CA ALA A 26 26.85 -14.22 3.82
C ALA A 26 27.06 -12.85 4.48
N VAL A 27 27.74 -11.94 3.79
CA VAL A 27 27.75 -10.52 4.16
C VAL A 27 26.47 -9.92 3.58
N VAL A 28 25.50 -9.62 4.44
CA VAL A 28 24.35 -8.80 4.06
C VAL A 28 24.83 -7.35 4.01
N VAL A 29 25.10 -6.86 2.81
CA VAL A 29 25.23 -5.42 2.55
C VAL A 29 23.81 -4.86 2.56
N SER A 30 23.55 -3.81 3.33
CA SER A 30 22.28 -3.08 3.36
C SER A 30 21.85 -2.73 1.93
N ALA A 31 20.67 -3.19 1.50
CA ALA A 31 20.14 -2.93 0.18
C ALA A 31 19.84 -1.43 0.03
N GLN A 32 20.71 -0.71 -0.69
CA GLN A 32 20.45 0.63 -1.18
C GLN A 32 19.40 0.56 -2.31
N THR A 33 18.51 1.56 -2.37
CA THR A 33 17.58 1.82 -3.46
C THR A 33 18.30 1.76 -4.81
N ALA A 34 17.81 1.00 -5.79
CA ALA A 34 18.46 0.87 -7.09
C ALA A 34 17.54 1.40 -8.20
N ILE A 35 18.07 2.30 -9.06
CA ILE A 35 17.47 2.55 -10.38
C ILE A 35 17.62 1.26 -11.17
N VAL A 36 16.49 0.70 -11.60
CA VAL A 36 16.47 -0.50 -12.45
C VAL A 36 16.26 -0.17 -13.92
N ASP A 37 15.72 1.01 -14.23
CA ASP A 37 15.58 1.52 -15.59
C ASP A 37 15.65 3.06 -15.62
N GLU A 38 16.36 3.60 -16.62
CA GLU A 38 16.49 5.04 -16.90
C GLU A 38 16.29 5.25 -18.39
N ASN A 39 15.28 6.05 -18.74
CA ASN A 39 14.88 6.27 -20.13
C ASN A 39 14.64 7.77 -20.41
N PRO A 40 15.40 8.39 -21.34
CA PRO A 40 16.54 7.81 -22.02
C PRO A 40 17.72 7.63 -21.06
N ALA A 41 18.58 6.65 -21.30
CA ALA A 41 19.79 6.39 -20.51
C ALA A 41 20.76 7.59 -20.42
N ASN A 42 20.55 8.61 -21.26
CA ASN A 42 21.23 9.90 -21.24
C ASN A 42 20.16 11.01 -21.26
N PRO A 43 19.59 11.37 -20.10
CA PRO A 43 18.53 12.38 -20.02
C PRO A 43 19.02 13.76 -20.49
N VAL A 44 18.19 14.47 -21.24
CA VAL A 44 18.51 15.78 -21.84
C VAL A 44 17.59 16.84 -21.26
N ALA A 45 18.14 18.01 -20.90
CA ALA A 45 17.34 19.17 -20.47
C ALA A 45 16.33 19.58 -21.56
N GLY A 46 15.12 19.96 -21.17
CA GLY A 46 14.00 20.23 -22.07
C GLY A 46 13.38 18.98 -22.71
N LYS A 47 13.70 17.78 -22.21
CA LYS A 47 13.14 16.50 -22.67
C LYS A 47 12.53 15.71 -21.52
N GLN A 48 11.57 14.87 -21.88
CA GLN A 48 10.97 13.93 -20.95
C GLN A 48 11.95 12.81 -20.64
N ALA A 49 12.10 12.51 -19.35
CA ALA A 49 12.81 11.36 -18.85
C ALA A 49 11.94 10.57 -17.88
N SER A 50 12.26 9.29 -17.70
CA SER A 50 11.62 8.43 -16.74
C SER A 50 12.64 7.53 -16.04
N TRP A 51 12.42 7.31 -14.75
CA TRP A 51 13.23 6.40 -13.96
C TRP A 51 12.31 5.39 -13.27
N THR A 52 12.76 4.15 -13.23
CA THR A 52 12.12 3.09 -12.45
C THR A 52 13.02 2.75 -11.28
N VAL A 53 12.52 2.93 -10.06
CA VAL A 53 13.26 2.65 -8.83
C VAL A 53 12.70 1.39 -8.17
N ALA A 54 13.58 0.44 -7.89
CA ALA A 54 13.25 -0.75 -7.12
C ALA A 54 13.31 -0.43 -5.60
N SER A 55 12.15 -0.48 -4.93
CA SER A 55 12.02 -0.41 -3.46
C SER A 55 10.68 -1.07 -3.06
N PHE A 56 10.64 -2.25 -2.42
CA PHE A 56 10.95 -2.70 -1.04
C PHE A 56 9.79 -2.67 -0.03
N ASP A 57 8.59 -2.24 -0.44
CA ASP A 57 7.36 -2.65 0.23
C ASP A 57 6.21 -2.74 -0.80
N ARG A 58 5.51 -3.87 -0.84
CA ARG A 58 4.36 -4.07 -1.72
C ARG A 58 3.04 -3.68 -1.05
N ASP A 59 3.08 -3.28 0.22
CA ASP A 59 1.89 -3.12 1.06
C ASP A 59 1.43 -1.66 1.21
N THR A 60 2.00 -0.71 0.47
CA THR A 60 1.54 0.69 0.44
C THR A 60 0.86 1.00 -0.88
N ASP A 61 -0.47 1.06 -0.88
CA ASP A 61 -1.32 1.60 -1.95
C ASP A 61 -1.19 3.14 -2.12
N ASN A 62 -0.30 3.78 -1.37
CA ASN A 62 -0.06 5.22 -1.44
C ASN A 62 0.97 5.57 -2.52
N PRO A 63 0.78 6.66 -3.28
CA PRO A 63 1.79 7.14 -4.21
C PRO A 63 3.05 7.54 -3.45
N LEU A 64 4.19 6.91 -3.77
CA LEU A 64 5.49 7.42 -3.34
C LEU A 64 5.72 8.79 -4.00
N MET A 65 6.01 9.79 -3.18
CA MET A 65 6.28 11.16 -3.61
C MET A 65 7.79 11.33 -3.84
N ILE A 66 8.20 11.79 -5.02
CA ILE A 66 9.54 12.37 -5.15
C ILE A 66 9.49 13.82 -4.68
N ILE A 67 10.31 14.16 -3.69
CA ILE A 67 10.28 15.47 -3.01
C ILE A 67 11.41 16.41 -3.44
N SER A 68 12.44 15.96 -4.17
CA SER A 68 13.52 16.89 -4.55
C SER A 68 14.23 16.56 -5.85
N ALA A 69 13.89 17.24 -6.95
CA ALA A 69 14.85 17.55 -8.01
C ALA A 69 15.68 18.76 -7.56
N TYR A 70 16.99 18.58 -7.33
CA TYR A 70 17.87 19.73 -7.10
C TYR A 70 18.05 20.45 -8.42
N LEU A 71 17.54 21.66 -8.50
CA LEU A 71 17.60 22.50 -9.67
C LEU A 71 18.67 23.56 -9.40
N SER A 72 19.30 24.07 -10.45
CA SER A 72 19.85 25.42 -10.40
C SER A 72 18.78 26.36 -9.80
N ASP A 73 19.19 27.41 -9.13
CA ASP A 73 18.50 28.05 -7.98
C ASP A 73 17.17 28.77 -8.24
N THR A 74 16.40 28.37 -9.27
CA THR A 74 15.17 29.01 -9.73
C THR A 74 13.91 28.19 -9.47
N THR A 75 14.01 26.91 -9.11
CA THR A 75 12.83 26.05 -8.97
C THR A 75 12.75 25.36 -7.60
N LEU A 76 11.63 25.62 -6.91
CA LEU A 76 11.27 24.93 -5.67
C LEU A 76 11.16 23.42 -5.93
N PRO A 77 11.42 22.57 -4.92
CA PRO A 77 11.08 21.15 -5.01
C PRO A 77 9.61 21.01 -5.42
N PHE A 78 9.36 20.27 -6.50
CA PHE A 78 8.03 19.97 -6.99
C PHE A 78 7.79 18.46 -6.92
N LEU A 79 6.51 18.11 -6.78
CA LEU A 79 6.09 16.74 -6.58
C LEU A 79 6.05 15.99 -7.91
N ILE A 80 6.64 14.80 -7.95
CA ILE A 80 6.44 13.84 -9.04
C ILE A 80 5.79 12.61 -8.44
N GLU A 81 4.58 12.30 -8.92
CA GLU A 81 3.87 11.08 -8.55
C GLU A 81 4.46 9.87 -9.28
N GLY A 82 4.75 8.82 -8.52
CA GLY A 82 5.17 7.54 -9.06
C GLY A 82 3.99 6.69 -9.51
N GLN A 83 4.17 5.99 -10.63
CA GLN A 83 3.27 4.93 -11.08
C GLN A 83 3.84 3.58 -10.66
N SER A 84 3.04 2.76 -9.97
CA SER A 84 3.46 1.39 -9.64
C SER A 84 3.64 0.54 -10.90
N THR A 85 4.71 -0.25 -10.96
CA THR A 85 5.04 -1.18 -12.04
C THR A 85 5.54 -2.50 -11.47
N ALA A 86 5.63 -3.55 -12.30
CA ALA A 86 6.13 -4.86 -11.88
C ALA A 86 7.59 -4.83 -11.38
N GLU A 87 8.39 -3.86 -11.83
CA GLU A 87 9.82 -3.70 -11.55
C GLU A 87 10.11 -2.71 -10.41
N GLY A 88 9.08 -2.00 -9.93
CA GLY A 88 9.19 -0.95 -8.92
C GLY A 88 8.29 0.25 -9.23
N TRP A 89 8.65 1.42 -8.73
CA TRP A 89 7.89 2.65 -8.99
C TRP A 89 8.54 3.43 -10.14
N ARG A 90 7.75 3.77 -11.16
CA ARG A 90 8.18 4.53 -12.32
C ARG A 90 7.75 5.99 -12.19
N PHE A 91 8.69 6.89 -12.35
CA PHE A 91 8.49 8.33 -12.26
C PHE A 91 8.75 8.94 -13.63
N ARG A 92 7.86 9.83 -14.08
CA ARG A 92 8.00 10.57 -15.34
C ARG A 92 8.19 12.05 -15.04
N TRP A 93 9.17 12.66 -15.68
CA TRP A 93 9.50 14.06 -15.47
C TRP A 93 9.87 14.73 -16.79
N GLU A 94 9.36 15.93 -17.03
CA GLU A 94 9.85 16.84 -18.06
C GLU A 94 10.99 17.69 -17.47
N ILE A 95 12.23 17.38 -17.85
CA ILE A 95 13.41 18.05 -17.30
C ILE A 95 13.42 19.50 -17.79
N PRO A 96 13.41 20.52 -16.91
CA PRO A 96 13.46 21.91 -17.34
C PRO A 96 14.69 22.23 -18.18
N GLU A 97 14.59 23.24 -19.06
CA GLU A 97 15.67 23.60 -20.00
C GLU A 97 16.91 24.21 -19.31
N ASP A 98 16.76 24.71 -18.08
CA ASP A 98 17.78 25.41 -17.30
C ASP A 98 18.49 24.54 -16.24
N VAL A 99 18.30 23.22 -16.29
CA VAL A 99 18.84 22.28 -15.30
C VAL A 99 20.25 21.78 -15.68
N SER A 100 21.19 21.91 -14.73
CA SER A 100 22.57 21.43 -14.86
C SER A 100 22.84 20.10 -14.14
N TYR A 101 21.99 19.73 -13.19
CA TYR A 101 22.10 18.54 -12.34
C TYR A 101 20.69 18.12 -11.89
N ALA A 102 20.45 16.82 -11.71
CA ALA A 102 19.24 16.33 -11.07
C ALA A 102 19.59 15.35 -9.96
N GLY A 103 18.93 15.48 -8.81
CA GLY A 103 18.88 14.43 -7.79
C GLY A 103 17.43 14.05 -7.56
N TYR A 104 17.14 12.97 -6.84
CA TYR A 104 15.79 12.68 -6.37
C TYR A 104 15.81 12.15 -4.95
N ARG A 105 14.76 12.43 -4.19
CA ARG A 105 14.50 11.85 -2.87
C ARG A 105 13.08 11.30 -2.87
N ILE A 106 12.91 10.06 -2.42
CA ILE A 106 11.63 9.38 -2.32
C ILE A 106 11.12 9.50 -0.88
N GLU A 107 9.91 10.01 -0.70
CA GLU A 107 9.21 10.12 0.58
C GLU A 107 7.77 9.56 0.41
N ASP A 108 7.14 9.07 1.47
CA ASP A 108 5.72 8.69 1.46
C ASP A 108 4.85 9.80 2.07
N ASP A 109 3.53 9.68 1.96
CA ASP A 109 2.54 10.65 2.44
C ASP A 109 2.44 10.73 3.98
N ARG A 110 3.17 9.86 4.69
CA ARG A 110 3.22 9.81 6.15
C ARG A 110 4.34 10.68 6.74
N GLY A 111 5.01 11.48 5.90
CA GLY A 111 6.15 12.31 6.26
C GLY A 111 7.48 11.55 6.16
N PRO A 112 8.63 12.18 6.45
CA PRO A 112 9.92 11.54 6.30
C PRO A 112 10.02 10.36 7.27
N LEU A 113 9.84 9.15 6.76
CA LEU A 113 10.17 7.92 7.47
C LEU A 113 11.61 8.06 8.01
N LEU A 114 11.73 8.24 9.33
CA LEU A 114 13.00 8.31 10.06
C LEU A 114 13.77 6.98 10.06
N ASP A 115 13.33 5.99 9.26
CA ASP A 115 13.97 4.71 9.07
C ASP A 115 14.59 4.56 7.68
N LYS A 116 15.90 4.87 7.62
CA LYS A 116 16.95 4.20 6.81
C LYS A 116 16.76 3.95 5.30
N LYS A 117 15.72 4.45 4.62
CA LYS A 117 15.42 4.14 3.21
C LYS A 117 15.38 5.33 2.24
N SER A 118 15.71 6.55 2.69
CA SER A 118 15.88 7.67 1.77
C SER A 118 17.30 7.66 1.17
N GLY A 119 17.39 7.65 -0.16
CA GLY A 119 18.64 7.76 -0.90
C GLY A 119 18.54 8.88 -1.92
N SER A 120 19.60 9.67 -2.07
CA SER A 120 19.76 10.65 -3.14
C SER A 120 20.63 10.06 -4.23
N ILE A 121 20.11 9.93 -5.47
CA ILE A 121 20.90 9.47 -6.61
C ILE A 121 21.11 10.64 -7.57
N PRO A 122 22.37 11.07 -7.77
CA PRO A 122 22.70 12.11 -8.74
C PRO A 122 22.56 11.57 -10.17
N VAL A 123 21.93 12.33 -11.07
CA VAL A 123 21.74 11.98 -12.48
C VAL A 123 22.50 12.97 -13.36
N GLN A 124 23.33 12.43 -14.26
CA GLN A 124 24.07 13.20 -15.26
C GLN A 124 23.14 13.61 -16.41
N LEU A 125 23.01 14.91 -16.67
CA LEU A 125 22.34 15.40 -17.86
C LEU A 125 23.30 15.46 -19.06
N TYR A 126 22.77 15.17 -20.23
CA TYR A 126 23.46 15.19 -21.52
C TYR A 126 22.80 16.20 -22.46
N ASN A 127 23.55 16.75 -23.39
CA ASN A 127 23.05 17.58 -24.47
C ASN A 127 22.53 16.69 -25.63
N PRO A 128 21.83 17.28 -26.63
CA PRO A 128 21.30 16.52 -27.78
C PRO A 128 22.37 15.76 -28.59
N GLU A 129 23.65 16.11 -28.47
CA GLU A 129 24.76 15.40 -29.11
C GLU A 129 25.35 14.25 -28.24
N GLY A 130 24.73 13.94 -27.10
CA GLY A 130 25.17 12.86 -26.20
C GLY A 130 26.43 13.20 -25.39
N LYS A 131 26.78 14.48 -25.26
CA LYS A 131 27.85 14.96 -24.36
C LYS A 131 27.23 15.46 -23.06
N PRO A 132 27.91 15.37 -21.90
CA PRO A 132 27.43 15.96 -20.66
C PRO A 132 27.01 17.43 -20.86
N ALA A 133 25.80 17.79 -20.42
CA ALA A 133 25.17 19.07 -20.75
C ALA A 133 25.94 20.28 -20.20
N TYR A 134 26.76 20.09 -19.15
CA TYR A 134 27.66 21.10 -18.60
C TYR A 134 28.92 20.47 -18.01
N ASN A 135 29.97 21.28 -17.78
CA ASN A 135 31.18 20.82 -17.07
C ASN A 135 30.77 20.27 -15.71
N ASN A 136 30.98 18.98 -15.53
CA ASN A 136 30.37 18.15 -14.51
C ASN A 136 30.95 18.36 -13.09
N ASN A 137 31.30 19.60 -12.75
CA ASN A 137 32.11 19.88 -11.57
C ASN A 137 31.33 19.61 -10.28
N LEU A 138 30.07 20.06 -10.17
CA LEU A 138 29.25 19.78 -8.98
C LEU A 138 29.02 18.28 -8.76
N TYR A 139 28.63 17.53 -9.81
CA TYR A 139 28.44 16.08 -9.70
C TYR A 139 29.74 15.36 -9.33
N GLN A 140 30.86 15.71 -9.98
CA GLN A 140 32.16 15.13 -9.65
C GLN A 140 32.57 15.47 -8.22
N ALA A 141 32.30 16.71 -7.77
CA ALA A 141 32.54 17.13 -6.41
C ALA A 141 31.72 16.30 -5.41
N VAL A 142 30.41 16.13 -5.62
CA VAL A 142 29.52 15.32 -4.76
C VAL A 142 29.97 13.86 -4.72
N MET A 143 30.23 13.25 -5.88
CA MET A 143 30.66 11.85 -5.96
C MET A 143 32.02 11.61 -5.30
N LEU A 144 32.93 12.58 -5.36
CA LEU A 144 34.23 12.52 -4.69
C LEU A 144 34.08 12.75 -3.18
N TYR A 145 33.26 13.72 -2.78
CA TYR A 145 32.98 14.04 -1.38
C TYR A 145 32.38 12.85 -0.62
N ASP A 146 31.43 12.13 -1.23
CA ASP A 146 30.78 10.95 -0.63
C ASP A 146 31.68 9.69 -0.63
N SER A 147 32.79 9.70 -1.36
CA SER A 147 33.71 8.58 -1.40
C SER A 147 34.63 8.59 -0.16
N GLN A 148 34.84 7.43 0.47
CA GLN A 148 35.73 7.29 1.65
C GLN A 148 37.22 7.60 1.34
N TYR A 149 37.53 8.01 0.10
CA TYR A 149 38.86 8.22 -0.45
C TYR A 149 38.97 9.54 -1.24
N GLY A 150 37.97 10.43 -1.15
CA GLY A 150 37.96 11.71 -1.87
C GLY A 150 38.97 12.69 -1.31
N ASP A 151 39.75 13.33 -2.18
CA ASP A 151 40.62 14.44 -1.82
C ASP A 151 39.78 15.73 -1.76
N LEU A 152 39.62 16.29 -0.55
CA LEU A 152 38.79 17.48 -0.32
C LEU A 152 39.28 18.70 -1.11
N GLU A 153 40.57 18.80 -1.42
CA GLU A 153 41.09 19.89 -2.27
C GLU A 153 40.59 19.78 -3.72
N VAL A 154 40.48 18.55 -4.23
CA VAL A 154 39.93 18.30 -5.57
C VAL A 154 38.44 18.59 -5.59
N VAL A 155 37.71 18.20 -4.54
CA VAL A 155 36.29 18.54 -4.38
C VAL A 155 36.10 20.06 -4.37
N LYS A 156 36.94 20.77 -3.59
CA LYS A 156 36.92 22.23 -3.49
C LYS A 156 37.18 22.91 -4.82
N GLU A 157 38.21 22.49 -5.56
CA GLU A 157 38.55 23.05 -6.88
C GLU A 157 37.40 22.88 -7.87
N LEU A 158 36.70 21.74 -7.82
CA LEU A 158 35.52 21.49 -8.65
C LEU A 158 34.36 22.42 -8.25
N LEU A 159 34.08 22.59 -6.96
CA LEU A 159 33.02 23.49 -6.48
C LEU A 159 33.32 24.96 -6.78
N GLU A 160 34.58 25.40 -6.70
CA GLU A 160 34.97 26.75 -7.09
C GLU A 160 34.83 26.99 -8.60
N LYS A 161 35.16 25.98 -9.43
CA LYS A 161 34.92 26.03 -10.88
C LYS A 161 33.42 26.09 -11.20
N GLU A 162 32.60 25.35 -10.45
CA GLU A 162 31.14 25.41 -10.56
C GLU A 162 30.63 26.82 -10.24
N LEU A 163 31.04 27.39 -9.10
CA LEU A 163 30.58 28.72 -8.64
C LEU A 163 31.09 29.87 -9.50
N ASN A 164 32.26 29.73 -10.13
CA ASN A 164 32.74 30.72 -11.10
C ASN A 164 31.85 30.77 -12.36
N HIS A 165 31.24 29.64 -12.73
CA HIS A 165 30.34 29.56 -13.86
C HIS A 165 28.89 29.89 -13.46
N TYR A 166 28.50 29.47 -12.26
CA TYR A 166 27.18 29.65 -11.67
C TYR A 166 27.29 30.25 -10.26
N PRO A 167 27.45 31.58 -10.15
CA PRO A 167 27.56 32.26 -8.85
C PRO A 167 26.33 32.05 -7.95
N ASN A 168 25.18 31.82 -8.60
CA ASN A 168 23.90 31.38 -8.06
C ASN A 168 23.95 30.08 -7.25
N ASN A 169 24.78 29.11 -7.67
CA ASN A 169 24.61 27.69 -7.34
C ASN A 169 24.77 27.44 -5.85
N TRP A 170 23.65 27.47 -5.13
CA TRP A 170 23.65 27.47 -3.68
C TRP A 170 24.04 26.11 -3.12
N THR A 171 23.78 25.04 -3.87
CA THR A 171 24.25 23.70 -3.55
C THR A 171 25.78 23.64 -3.60
N ALA A 172 26.39 24.13 -4.67
CA ALA A 172 27.84 24.19 -4.77
C ALA A 172 28.48 25.09 -3.70
N LEU A 173 27.84 26.23 -3.41
CA LEU A 173 28.27 27.15 -2.36
C LEU A 173 28.21 26.48 -0.99
N HIS A 174 27.12 25.75 -0.73
CA HIS A 174 26.93 25.00 0.50
C HIS A 174 28.04 23.95 0.69
N PHE A 175 28.29 23.07 -0.29
CA PHE A 175 29.37 22.08 -0.21
C PHE A 175 30.73 22.74 0.01
N LEU A 176 31.01 23.85 -0.67
CA LEU A 176 32.27 24.58 -0.52
C LEU A 176 32.44 25.12 0.91
N ARG A 177 31.39 25.74 1.48
CA ARG A 177 31.42 26.25 2.86
C ARG A 177 31.56 25.13 3.87
N SER A 178 30.92 23.98 3.64
CA SER A 178 31.06 22.81 4.52
C SER A 178 32.50 22.32 4.56
N ILE A 179 33.18 22.23 3.40
CA ILE A 179 34.59 21.85 3.31
C ILE A 179 35.49 22.87 4.02
N GLU A 180 35.28 24.18 3.80
CA GLU A 180 36.09 25.23 4.46
C GLU A 180 35.99 25.19 5.99
N VAL A 181 34.86 24.72 6.56
CA VAL A 181 34.75 24.48 8.01
C VAL A 181 35.52 23.23 8.40
N GLU A 182 35.34 22.15 7.66
CA GLU A 182 35.97 20.85 7.92
C GLU A 182 37.50 20.97 7.89
N THR A 183 38.04 21.78 6.98
CA THR A 183 39.48 22.06 6.85
C THR A 183 39.97 23.17 7.80
N GLY A 184 39.06 23.85 8.51
CA GLY A 184 39.38 24.93 9.46
C GLY A 184 39.77 26.26 8.82
N GLU A 185 39.50 26.45 7.53
CA GLU A 185 39.74 27.70 6.80
C GLU A 185 38.74 28.80 7.14
N ARG A 186 37.55 28.45 7.60
CA ARG A 186 36.53 29.39 8.08
C ARG A 186 35.92 28.94 9.39
N THR A 187 35.58 29.92 10.22
CA THR A 187 34.81 29.68 11.44
C THR A 187 33.32 29.55 11.15
N VAL A 188 32.60 28.95 12.08
CA VAL A 188 31.15 28.77 11.99
C VAL A 188 30.43 30.12 12.08
N GLU A 189 30.94 31.04 12.88
CA GLU A 189 30.44 32.40 13.03
C GLU A 189 30.49 33.18 11.71
N GLU A 190 31.57 33.02 10.93
CA GLU A 190 31.73 33.69 9.63
C GLU A 190 30.74 33.16 8.58
N ILE A 191 30.37 31.88 8.66
CA ILE A 191 29.38 31.28 7.77
C ILE A 191 27.97 31.73 8.15
N ILE A 192 27.63 31.73 9.43
CA ILE A 192 26.34 32.24 9.93
C ILE A 192 26.15 33.69 9.48
N ALA A 193 27.14 34.56 9.71
CA ALA A 193 27.05 35.97 9.34
C ALA A 193 26.87 36.16 7.82
N LYS A 194 27.48 35.30 7.00
CA LYS A 194 27.29 35.33 5.55
C LYS A 194 25.90 34.88 5.13
N PHE A 195 25.36 33.81 5.73
CA PHE A 195 23.99 33.39 5.47
C PHE A 195 22.96 34.40 5.96
N ASP A 196 23.16 35.02 7.13
CA ASP A 196 22.29 36.07 7.66
C ASP A 196 22.23 37.28 6.72
N SER A 197 23.38 37.66 6.14
CA SER A 197 23.45 38.72 5.12
C SER A 197 22.69 38.35 3.84
N LEU A 198 22.69 37.08 3.45
CA LEU A 198 21.99 36.61 2.24
C LEU A 198 20.47 36.47 2.50
N LEU A 199 20.08 35.93 3.66
CA LEU A 199 18.69 35.81 4.12
C LEU A 199 17.98 37.16 4.21
N ALA A 200 18.71 38.24 4.48
CA ALA A 200 18.19 39.60 4.47
C ALA A 200 17.79 40.08 3.06
N GLU A 201 18.33 39.48 2.00
CA GLU A 201 18.06 39.81 0.60
C GLU A 201 16.91 38.96 0.03
N GLU A 202 16.82 37.66 0.39
CA GLU A 202 15.69 36.77 0.03
C GLU A 202 15.29 35.82 1.18
N PRO A 203 14.31 36.20 2.01
CA PRO A 203 14.00 35.45 3.25
C PRO A 203 13.33 34.08 3.03
N ASP A 204 12.50 33.91 1.99
CA ASP A 204 11.73 32.67 1.78
C ASP A 204 12.50 31.54 1.05
N SER A 205 13.56 31.87 0.30
CA SER A 205 14.38 30.92 -0.48
C SER A 205 15.57 30.37 0.32
N LEU A 206 16.16 31.19 1.20
CA LEU A 206 17.41 30.88 1.91
C LEU A 206 17.25 30.18 3.27
N GLU A 207 16.07 30.18 3.88
CA GLU A 207 15.82 29.43 5.13
C GLU A 207 16.04 27.92 4.92
N MET A 208 15.66 27.40 3.75
CA MET A 208 15.89 26.01 3.37
C MET A 208 17.38 25.70 3.22
N LEU A 209 18.16 26.63 2.68
CA LEU A 209 19.61 26.49 2.44
C LEU A 209 20.43 26.55 3.72
N HIS A 210 20.07 27.45 4.64
CA HIS A 210 20.62 27.48 5.98
C HIS A 210 20.32 26.18 6.73
N PHE A 211 19.11 25.66 6.55
CA PHE A 211 18.65 24.40 7.12
C PHE A 211 19.31 23.14 6.51
N VAL A 212 19.63 23.15 5.21
CA VAL A 212 20.40 22.08 4.54
C VAL A 212 21.87 22.11 4.98
N THR A 213 22.43 23.31 5.20
CA THR A 213 23.77 23.50 5.75
C THR A 213 23.89 22.91 7.16
N LEU A 214 22.82 23.03 7.97
CA LEU A 214 22.69 22.33 9.25
C LEU A 214 22.66 20.81 9.06
N GLN A 215 21.82 20.27 8.16
CA GLN A 215 21.76 18.81 7.90
C GLN A 215 23.13 18.22 7.57
N TYR A 216 23.96 18.91 6.79
CA TYR A 216 25.26 18.37 6.35
C TYR A 216 26.28 18.22 7.49
N LYS A 217 26.32 19.18 8.43
CA LYS A 217 27.13 19.04 9.67
C LYS A 217 26.68 17.89 10.57
N PHE A 218 25.45 17.42 10.42
CA PHE A 218 24.89 16.34 11.23
C PHE A 218 24.93 14.96 10.55
N SER A 219 25.18 14.91 9.23
CA SER A 219 24.98 13.69 8.43
C SER A 219 26.25 12.88 8.16
N PHE A 220 27.46 13.47 8.23
CA PHE A 220 28.68 12.75 7.83
C PHE A 220 29.84 12.94 8.81
N LYS A 221 30.22 11.80 9.41
CA LYS A 221 31.43 11.51 10.21
C LYS A 221 31.89 12.62 11.18
N ASP A 222 31.59 12.36 12.45
CA ASP A 222 31.99 13.11 13.64
C ASP A 222 31.17 14.39 13.87
N TRP A 223 30.19 14.27 14.79
CA TRP A 223 29.45 15.40 15.33
C TRP A 223 30.42 16.46 15.90
N ILE A 224 30.50 17.62 15.23
CA ILE A 224 31.36 18.74 15.66
C ILE A 224 30.63 19.54 16.76
N PRO A 225 31.29 19.91 17.88
CA PRO A 225 30.74 20.77 18.93
C PRO A 225 30.08 22.08 18.43
N ASP A 226 30.43 22.55 17.24
CA ASP A 226 29.84 23.75 16.66
C ASP A 226 28.52 23.52 15.90
N GLY A 227 28.12 22.27 15.64
CA GLY A 227 26.79 21.94 15.11
C GLY A 227 25.68 22.27 16.12
N GLU A 228 25.95 22.02 17.40
CA GLU A 228 25.07 22.35 18.53
C GLU A 228 24.79 23.86 18.65
N LYS A 229 25.85 24.68 18.62
CA LYS A 229 25.73 26.15 18.63
C LYS A 229 24.99 26.69 17.41
N LEU A 230 25.17 26.06 16.25
CA LEU A 230 24.49 26.45 15.02
C LEU A 230 22.99 26.17 15.13
N LEU A 231 22.62 25.00 15.63
CA LEU A 231 21.22 24.64 15.88
C LEU A 231 20.57 25.56 16.91
N GLU A 232 21.28 25.91 18.00
CA GLU A 232 20.82 26.91 18.98
C GLU A 232 20.49 28.25 18.34
N LYS A 233 21.41 28.81 17.56
CA LYS A 233 21.19 30.10 16.88
C LYS A 233 20.03 30.05 15.89
N CYS A 234 19.84 28.92 15.21
CA CYS A 234 18.72 28.75 14.28
C CYS A 234 17.38 28.74 15.01
N VAL A 235 17.28 28.02 16.13
CA VAL A 235 16.05 27.97 16.94
C VAL A 235 15.76 29.33 17.57
N GLU A 236 16.78 30.03 18.09
CA GLU A 236 16.63 31.40 18.61
C GLU A 236 16.11 32.37 17.55
N ARG A 237 16.53 32.19 16.31
CA ARG A 237 16.17 33.09 15.21
C ARG A 237 14.80 32.76 14.60
N TYR A 238 14.45 31.47 14.55
CA TYR A 238 13.23 30.97 13.90
C TYR A 238 12.39 30.06 14.84
N PRO A 239 11.96 30.56 16.01
CA PRO A 239 11.29 29.74 17.03
C PRO A 239 9.91 29.21 16.59
N LYS A 240 9.37 29.69 15.46
CA LYS A 240 8.06 29.32 14.88
C LYS A 240 8.15 28.79 13.45
N SER A 241 9.33 28.32 13.02
CA SER A 241 9.55 27.92 11.63
C SER A 241 8.59 26.82 11.19
N LYS A 242 7.97 26.99 10.01
CA LYS A 242 7.14 25.97 9.35
C LYS A 242 7.93 24.72 8.91
N TYR A 243 9.26 24.80 8.93
CA TYR A 243 10.16 23.70 8.53
C TYR A 243 10.51 22.76 9.69
N TRP A 244 9.78 22.83 10.81
CA TRP A 244 10.04 22.05 12.02
C TRP A 244 10.14 20.53 11.81
N VAL A 245 9.34 19.93 10.93
CA VAL A 245 9.42 18.47 10.63
C VAL A 245 10.84 18.05 10.24
N LYS A 246 11.58 18.92 9.56
CA LYS A 246 12.97 18.66 9.22
C LYS A 246 13.91 18.87 10.41
N ILE A 247 13.66 19.87 11.26
CA ILE A 247 14.39 20.11 12.51
C ILE A 247 14.26 18.90 13.44
N GLN A 248 13.05 18.32 13.56
CA GLN A 248 12.79 17.08 14.27
C GLN A 248 13.70 15.94 13.80
N GLY A 249 13.86 15.74 12.49
CA GLY A 249 14.76 14.71 11.96
C GLY A 249 16.24 14.95 12.27
N ILE A 250 16.68 16.21 12.30
CA ILE A 250 18.04 16.57 12.74
C ILE A 250 18.23 16.24 14.21
N ILE A 251 17.30 16.64 15.07
CA ILE A 251 17.35 16.40 16.51
C ILE A 251 17.33 14.90 16.79
N TYR A 252 16.46 14.15 16.14
CA TYR A 252 16.40 12.70 16.30
C TYR A 252 17.69 12.01 15.87
N ASN A 253 18.29 12.41 14.74
CA ASN A 253 19.59 11.90 14.29
C ASN A 253 20.72 12.26 15.27
N ALA A 254 20.69 13.48 15.81
CA ALA A 254 21.64 13.94 16.82
C ALA A 254 21.62 13.07 18.07
N LEU A 255 20.42 12.83 18.59
CA LEU A 255 20.18 12.03 19.77
C LEU A 255 20.57 10.56 19.53
N SER A 256 20.28 10.03 18.34
CA SER A 256 20.60 8.64 17.95
C SER A 256 22.10 8.37 17.75
N GLN A 257 22.89 9.36 17.32
CA GLN A 257 24.31 9.17 17.01
C GLN A 257 25.25 9.33 18.22
N VAL A 258 24.86 10.10 19.24
CA VAL A 258 25.73 10.38 20.40
C VAL A 258 24.99 10.15 21.72
N PRO A 259 25.26 9.04 22.42
CA PRO A 259 24.70 8.78 23.74
C PRO A 259 24.98 9.91 24.73
N GLY A 260 23.96 10.40 25.43
CA GLY A 260 24.08 11.40 26.50
C GLY A 260 23.88 12.88 26.08
N ARG A 261 23.58 13.18 24.82
CA ARG A 261 23.25 14.55 24.36
C ARG A 261 21.81 14.99 24.63
N LEU A 262 20.93 14.08 25.04
CA LEU A 262 19.55 14.37 25.41
C LEU A 262 19.44 15.52 26.41
N GLY A 263 20.24 15.47 27.48
CA GLY A 263 20.26 16.53 28.48
C GLY A 263 20.78 17.89 27.97
N TYR A 264 21.59 17.92 26.91
CA TYR A 264 21.96 19.19 26.26
C TYR A 264 20.77 19.78 25.49
N PHE A 265 20.07 18.96 24.72
CA PHE A 265 18.86 19.39 24.00
C PHE A 265 17.79 19.96 24.94
N GLU A 266 17.53 19.26 26.05
CA GLU A 266 16.55 19.68 27.06
C GLU A 266 16.92 21.01 27.72
N ARG A 267 18.19 21.18 28.10
CA ARG A 267 18.65 22.39 28.79
C ARG A 267 18.81 23.59 27.87
N SER A 268 19.23 23.37 26.64
CA SER A 268 19.71 24.44 25.77
C SER A 268 18.77 24.83 24.63
N LEU A 269 17.90 23.92 24.17
CA LEU A 269 17.06 24.15 22.99
C LEU A 269 15.57 24.09 23.31
N PHE A 270 15.17 23.21 24.21
CA PHE A 270 13.76 22.93 24.52
C PHE A 270 12.98 24.16 24.99
N GLY A 271 13.57 24.98 25.88
CA GLY A 271 12.97 26.23 26.35
C GLY A 271 12.97 27.37 25.34
N LYS A 272 13.59 27.19 24.16
CA LYS A 272 13.69 28.21 23.11
C LYS A 272 12.64 28.05 22.01
N PHE A 273 11.94 26.92 21.96
CA PHE A 273 10.82 26.71 21.04
C PHE A 273 9.53 27.35 21.56
N GLU A 274 8.62 27.73 20.65
CA GLU A 274 7.28 28.25 20.99
C GLU A 274 6.19 27.56 20.16
N GLY A 275 4.97 27.45 20.71
CA GLY A 275 3.80 26.90 20.02
C GLY A 275 4.00 25.46 19.50
N ASP A 276 3.50 25.18 18.31
CA ASP A 276 3.56 23.85 17.66
C ASP A 276 4.99 23.30 17.54
N ALA A 277 5.99 24.18 17.39
CA ALA A 277 7.40 23.78 17.34
C ALA A 277 7.90 23.25 18.69
N LYS A 278 7.39 23.81 19.81
CA LYS A 278 7.71 23.34 21.16
C LYS A 278 7.06 22.00 21.43
N GLU A 279 5.78 21.86 21.10
CA GLU A 279 5.04 20.59 21.25
C GLU A 279 5.74 19.45 20.51
N ALA A 280 6.11 19.69 19.26
CA ALA A 280 6.71 18.64 18.46
C ALA A 280 8.18 18.36 18.86
N ALA A 281 8.88 19.31 19.48
CA ALA A 281 10.17 19.06 20.15
C ALA A 281 10.00 18.10 21.34
N TYR A 282 8.98 18.31 22.18
CA TYR A 282 8.63 17.37 23.25
C TYR A 282 8.37 15.97 22.71
N MET A 283 7.58 15.88 21.65
CA MET A 283 7.25 14.61 21.01
C MET A 283 8.49 13.87 20.50
N THR A 284 9.45 14.59 19.93
CA THR A 284 10.70 14.00 19.42
C THR A 284 11.56 13.41 20.55
N VAL A 285 11.72 14.16 21.64
CA VAL A 285 12.50 13.74 22.81
C VAL A 285 11.82 12.56 23.51
N LEU A 286 10.49 12.60 23.65
CA LEU A 286 9.69 11.49 24.19
C LEU A 286 9.81 10.21 23.36
N SER A 287 9.72 10.30 22.03
CA SER A 287 9.91 9.15 21.14
C SER A 287 11.30 8.55 21.27
N HIS A 288 12.35 9.38 21.33
CA HIS A 288 13.71 8.90 21.53
C HIS A 288 13.91 8.25 22.91
N ALA A 289 13.37 8.84 23.98
CA ALA A 289 13.41 8.26 25.32
C ALA A 289 12.68 6.90 25.37
N ALA A 290 11.57 6.77 24.65
CA ALA A 290 10.82 5.53 24.49
C ALA A 290 11.62 4.43 23.78
N GLU A 291 12.30 4.75 22.68
CA GLU A 291 13.18 3.81 21.97
C GLU A 291 14.34 3.31 22.85
N ASN A 292 14.91 4.20 23.67
CA ASN A 292 15.98 3.87 24.59
C ASN A 292 15.51 3.23 25.90
N ARG A 293 14.19 3.07 26.09
CA ARG A 293 13.60 2.45 27.28
C ARG A 293 14.01 3.13 28.59
N ASP A 294 14.12 4.45 28.60
CA ASP A 294 14.40 5.25 29.81
C ASP A 294 13.10 5.67 30.49
N ALA A 295 12.51 4.77 31.29
CA ALA A 295 11.21 5.02 31.94
C ALA A 295 11.19 6.26 32.82
N LYS A 296 12.23 6.45 33.65
CA LYS A 296 12.27 7.58 34.58
C LYS A 296 12.26 8.90 33.81
N HIS A 297 13.04 8.96 32.75
CA HIS A 297 13.15 10.15 31.94
C HIS A 297 11.87 10.42 31.13
N MET A 298 11.23 9.37 30.60
CA MET A 298 9.93 9.50 29.97
C MET A 298 8.86 10.03 30.93
N GLU A 299 8.82 9.56 32.19
CA GLU A 299 7.87 10.08 33.19
C GLU A 299 8.06 11.58 33.42
N GLU A 300 9.31 12.01 33.64
CA GLU A 300 9.65 13.43 33.84
C GLU A 300 9.25 14.29 32.61
N LEU A 301 9.45 13.77 31.41
CA LEU A 301 9.08 14.44 30.16
C LEU A 301 7.57 14.49 29.91
N VAL A 302 6.84 13.43 30.26
CA VAL A 302 5.37 13.38 30.15
C VAL A 302 4.73 14.37 31.12
N ASP A 303 5.20 14.44 32.37
CA ASP A 303 4.71 15.41 33.35
C ASP A 303 4.98 16.84 32.85
N SER A 304 6.21 17.09 32.39
CA SER A 304 6.60 18.39 31.83
C SER A 304 5.81 18.76 30.57
N PHE A 305 5.37 17.78 29.78
CA PHE A 305 4.54 18.00 28.59
C PHE A 305 3.16 18.49 29.00
N PHE A 306 2.52 17.85 29.99
CA PHE A 306 1.18 18.26 30.43
C PHE A 306 1.17 19.56 31.23
N ASP A 307 2.24 19.89 31.94
CA ASP A 307 2.40 21.21 32.58
C ASP A 307 2.41 22.35 31.55
N GLU A 308 3.04 22.12 30.39
CA GLU A 308 3.18 23.10 29.31
C GLU A 308 1.97 23.09 28.35
N PHE A 309 1.44 21.91 28.03
CA PHE A 309 0.35 21.68 27.08
C PHE A 309 -0.85 20.98 27.75
N PRO A 310 -1.53 21.64 28.70
CA PRO A 310 -2.55 21.01 29.54
C PRO A 310 -3.82 20.56 28.78
N SER A 311 -4.06 21.09 27.58
CA SER A 311 -5.18 20.70 26.71
C SER A 311 -4.82 19.66 25.66
N GLU A 312 -3.52 19.40 25.44
CA GLU A 312 -3.06 18.54 24.36
C GLU A 312 -3.03 17.07 24.75
N LYS A 313 -3.04 16.22 23.73
CA LYS A 313 -3.09 14.77 23.86
C LYS A 313 -1.75 14.17 23.48
N LEU A 314 -1.17 13.40 24.40
CA LEU A 314 0.00 12.57 24.10
C LEU A 314 -0.41 11.46 23.12
N PRO A 315 0.40 11.17 22.09
CA PRO A 315 0.16 10.02 21.23
C PRO A 315 0.18 8.70 21.99
N ILE A 316 -0.78 7.85 21.68
CA ILE A 316 -1.01 6.60 22.40
C ILE A 316 0.21 5.67 22.39
N GLN A 317 1.02 5.72 21.33
CA GLN A 317 2.24 4.92 21.20
C GLN A 317 3.30 5.29 22.24
N VAL A 318 3.41 6.57 22.62
CA VAL A 318 4.33 7.01 23.67
C VAL A 318 3.85 6.48 25.03
N ILE A 319 2.54 6.53 25.29
CA ILE A 319 1.94 5.97 26.52
C ILE A 319 2.20 4.46 26.59
N ILE A 320 1.99 3.73 25.48
CA ILE A 320 2.25 2.28 25.40
C ILE A 320 3.72 1.99 25.66
N ALA A 321 4.64 2.74 25.05
CA ALA A 321 6.08 2.54 25.23
C ALA A 321 6.54 2.84 26.66
N LEU A 322 6.01 3.88 27.29
CA LEU A 322 6.23 4.19 28.70
C LEU A 322 5.77 3.03 29.60
N LEU A 323 4.54 2.58 29.41
CA LEU A 323 3.97 1.47 30.19
C LEU A 323 4.77 0.17 30.01
N GLN A 324 5.17 -0.16 28.78
CA GLN A 324 5.99 -1.35 28.49
C GLN A 324 7.40 -1.27 29.07
N THR A 325 7.96 -0.05 29.15
CA THR A 325 9.28 0.16 29.74
C THR A 325 9.25 0.04 31.26
N LYS A 326 8.27 0.69 31.90
CA LYS A 326 8.05 0.64 33.35
C LYS A 326 7.65 -0.75 33.82
N TYR A 327 6.84 -1.43 33.00
CA TYR A 327 6.32 -2.76 33.26
C TYR A 327 6.62 -3.70 32.08
N PRO A 328 7.82 -4.29 32.02
CA PRO A 328 8.19 -5.24 30.96
C PRO A 328 7.25 -6.45 30.86
N GLN A 329 6.51 -6.73 31.95
CA GLN A 329 5.44 -7.72 32.00
C GLN A 329 4.23 -7.11 32.71
N PRO A 330 3.02 -7.20 32.13
CA PRO A 330 1.80 -6.70 32.74
C PRO A 330 1.55 -7.28 34.15
N ASN A 331 1.31 -6.39 35.12
CA ASN A 331 1.01 -6.70 36.51
C ASN A 331 -0.11 -5.80 37.07
N SER A 332 -0.41 -5.88 38.37
CA SER A 332 -1.52 -5.11 38.95
C SER A 332 -1.30 -3.59 38.88
N GLN A 333 -0.07 -3.13 39.11
CA GLN A 333 0.28 -1.71 39.02
C GLN A 333 0.20 -1.21 37.57
N TRP A 334 0.67 -2.00 36.62
CA TRP A 334 0.49 -1.70 35.20
C TRP A 334 -0.98 -1.52 34.82
N ALA A 335 -1.87 -2.37 35.33
CA ALA A 335 -3.30 -2.28 35.03
C ALA A 335 -3.96 -1.06 35.67
N GLU A 336 -3.58 -0.72 36.90
CA GLU A 336 -4.02 0.51 37.57
C GLU A 336 -3.60 1.75 36.78
N GLU A 337 -2.34 1.81 36.31
CA GLU A 337 -1.84 2.93 35.52
C GLU A 337 -2.51 3.01 34.13
N VAL A 338 -2.78 1.87 33.48
CA VAL A 338 -3.53 1.89 32.21
C VAL A 338 -4.96 2.38 32.42
N ASP A 339 -5.62 2.03 33.53
CA ASP A 339 -6.94 2.56 33.88
C ASP A 339 -6.89 4.09 34.05
N GLU A 340 -5.84 4.65 34.69
CA GLU A 340 -5.64 6.10 34.80
C GLU A 340 -5.42 6.79 33.44
N TRP A 341 -4.73 6.12 32.51
CA TRP A 341 -4.60 6.62 31.14
C TRP A 341 -5.92 6.52 30.37
N LEU A 342 -6.74 5.48 30.60
CA LEU A 342 -8.06 5.38 29.99
C LEU A 342 -9.05 6.43 30.50
N ASP A 343 -8.92 6.91 31.74
CA ASP A 343 -9.72 8.04 32.21
C ASP A 343 -9.44 9.33 31.40
N ARG A 344 -8.21 9.48 30.91
CA ARG A 344 -7.81 10.57 30.00
C ARG A 344 -8.14 10.28 28.54
N TYR A 345 -8.06 9.01 28.13
CA TYR A 345 -8.22 8.54 26.75
C TYR A 345 -9.22 7.38 26.67
N PRO A 346 -10.51 7.62 26.96
CA PRO A 346 -11.51 6.55 27.10
C PRO A 346 -11.70 5.73 25.82
N ASP A 347 -11.43 6.34 24.66
CA ASP A 347 -11.59 5.72 23.35
C ASP A 347 -10.31 5.11 22.78
N ALA A 348 -9.22 5.04 23.56
CA ALA A 348 -7.97 4.44 23.12
C ALA A 348 -8.11 2.93 22.90
N VAL A 349 -8.22 2.52 21.63
CA VAL A 349 -8.39 1.12 21.23
C VAL A 349 -7.25 0.26 21.75
N ASP A 350 -5.99 0.69 21.60
CA ASP A 350 -4.82 -0.08 22.01
C ASP A 350 -4.74 -0.31 23.52
N LEU A 351 -4.99 0.72 24.34
CA LEU A 351 -5.00 0.59 25.81
C LEU A 351 -6.12 -0.35 26.27
N ASN A 352 -7.32 -0.20 25.70
CA ASN A 352 -8.42 -1.12 25.96
C ASN A 352 -8.04 -2.55 25.56
N MET A 353 -7.45 -2.77 24.39
CA MET A 353 -6.98 -4.10 23.97
C MET A 353 -5.95 -4.68 24.94
N MET A 354 -4.94 -3.90 25.34
CA MET A 354 -3.94 -4.36 26.30
C MET A 354 -4.57 -4.81 27.63
N LEU A 355 -5.46 -4.00 28.23
CA LEU A 355 -6.16 -4.40 29.46
C LEU A 355 -7.04 -5.63 29.24
N ALA A 356 -7.69 -5.72 28.07
CA ALA A 356 -8.52 -6.85 27.73
C ALA A 356 -7.72 -8.16 27.70
N TYR A 357 -6.54 -8.16 27.06
CA TYR A 357 -5.63 -9.32 27.05
C TYR A 357 -5.03 -9.61 28.42
N TYR A 358 -4.74 -8.59 29.21
CA TYR A 358 -4.23 -8.78 30.58
C TYR A 358 -5.26 -9.46 31.49
N TYR A 359 -6.53 -9.03 31.41
CA TYR A 359 -7.60 -9.57 32.24
C TYR A 359 -8.22 -10.85 31.70
N LYS A 360 -8.02 -11.23 30.42
CA LYS A 360 -8.73 -12.37 29.78
C LYS A 360 -8.71 -13.67 30.60
N ASP A 361 -7.58 -13.96 31.23
CA ASP A 361 -7.38 -15.18 32.02
C ASP A 361 -7.59 -14.95 33.54
N ARG A 362 -7.71 -13.68 33.99
CA ARG A 362 -7.79 -13.29 35.41
C ARG A 362 -9.20 -12.87 35.83
N ASP A 363 -9.86 -12.04 35.01
CA ASP A 363 -11.21 -11.52 35.22
C ASP A 363 -11.91 -11.37 33.86
N TRP A 364 -12.72 -12.37 33.54
CA TRP A 364 -13.50 -12.43 32.32
C TRP A 364 -14.38 -11.18 32.08
N LYS A 365 -15.04 -10.68 33.13
CA LYS A 365 -16.00 -9.58 32.98
C LYS A 365 -15.28 -8.28 32.64
N LYS A 366 -14.13 -8.04 33.27
CA LYS A 366 -13.25 -6.91 32.91
C LYS A 366 -12.72 -7.05 31.49
N ALA A 367 -12.24 -8.22 31.11
CA ALA A 367 -11.75 -8.45 29.75
C ALA A 367 -12.82 -8.13 28.68
N VAL A 368 -14.05 -8.63 28.87
CA VAL A 368 -15.18 -8.33 27.98
C VAL A 368 -15.48 -6.83 27.92
N LYS A 369 -15.46 -6.12 29.06
CA LYS A 369 -15.67 -4.67 29.11
C LYS A 369 -14.66 -3.94 28.22
N TYR A 370 -13.37 -4.25 28.33
CA TYR A 370 -12.33 -3.57 27.56
C TYR A 370 -12.35 -3.97 26.07
N PHE A 371 -12.57 -5.25 25.74
CA PHE A 371 -12.76 -5.65 24.33
C PHE A 371 -13.96 -4.93 23.71
N ARG A 372 -15.04 -4.70 24.45
CA ARG A 372 -16.23 -3.98 23.96
C ARG A 372 -15.93 -2.52 23.67
N ASN A 373 -15.21 -1.86 24.57
CA ASN A 373 -14.79 -0.48 24.36
C ASN A 373 -13.86 -0.35 23.16
N ALA A 374 -12.85 -1.23 23.03
CA ALA A 374 -11.98 -1.28 21.86
C ALA A 374 -12.79 -1.49 20.57
N ALA A 375 -13.71 -2.45 20.57
CA ALA A 375 -14.55 -2.75 19.42
C ALA A 375 -15.43 -1.58 19.04
N LYS A 376 -16.06 -0.88 20.00
CA LYS A 376 -16.94 0.26 19.73
C LYS A 376 -16.23 1.40 19.01
N ASN A 377 -14.95 1.59 19.31
CA ASN A 377 -14.12 2.69 18.81
C ASN A 377 -13.20 2.27 17.66
N SER A 378 -13.38 1.05 17.14
CA SER A 378 -12.67 0.51 15.97
C SER A 378 -13.65 0.29 14.81
N ASP A 379 -13.18 0.47 13.59
CA ASP A 379 -13.91 0.09 12.37
C ASP A 379 -13.88 -1.44 12.14
N SER A 380 -13.00 -2.15 12.85
CA SER A 380 -12.84 -3.60 12.79
C SER A 380 -13.28 -4.31 14.09
N PRO A 381 -14.10 -5.36 14.02
CA PRO A 381 -14.43 -6.22 15.15
C PRO A 381 -13.36 -7.28 15.43
N GLN A 382 -12.23 -7.26 14.73
CA GLN A 382 -11.16 -8.26 14.88
C GLN A 382 -10.76 -8.53 16.35
N PRO A 383 -10.62 -7.53 17.24
CA PRO A 383 -10.31 -7.79 18.65
C PRO A 383 -11.37 -8.64 19.37
N VAL A 384 -12.64 -8.49 18.99
CA VAL A 384 -13.76 -9.27 19.54
C VAL A 384 -13.66 -10.72 19.09
N VAL A 385 -13.39 -10.93 17.81
CA VAL A 385 -13.28 -12.25 17.18
C VAL A 385 -12.12 -13.03 17.78
N GLU A 386 -10.94 -12.43 17.84
CA GLU A 386 -9.76 -13.08 18.41
C GLU A 386 -9.95 -13.49 19.87
N PHE A 387 -10.57 -12.61 20.66
CA PHE A 387 -10.89 -12.91 22.04
C PHE A 387 -11.93 -14.04 22.16
N ALA A 388 -12.99 -13.97 21.36
CA ALA A 388 -14.06 -14.96 21.36
C ALA A 388 -13.52 -16.35 21.01
N GLU A 389 -12.74 -16.45 19.94
CA GLU A 389 -12.16 -17.72 19.48
C GLU A 389 -11.10 -18.26 20.43
N ALA A 390 -10.21 -17.41 20.95
CA ALA A 390 -9.21 -17.83 21.94
C ALA A 390 -9.86 -18.35 23.23
N THR A 391 -10.99 -17.77 23.62
CA THR A 391 -11.76 -18.23 24.78
C THR A 391 -12.47 -19.55 24.49
N ALA A 392 -13.12 -19.64 23.32
CA ALA A 392 -13.82 -20.84 22.89
C ALA A 392 -12.88 -22.04 22.69
N ALA A 393 -11.67 -21.82 22.19
CA ALA A 393 -10.63 -22.85 22.06
C ALA A 393 -10.24 -23.48 23.41
N LYS A 394 -10.39 -22.75 24.52
CA LYS A 394 -10.18 -23.27 25.89
C LYS A 394 -11.42 -23.97 26.46
N GLY A 395 -12.53 -24.01 25.73
CA GLY A 395 -13.81 -24.59 26.16
C GLY A 395 -14.49 -23.86 27.32
N LYS A 396 -14.11 -22.61 27.60
CA LYS A 396 -14.64 -21.80 28.71
C LYS A 396 -15.64 -20.76 28.22
N ASN A 397 -16.62 -20.41 29.05
CA ASN A 397 -17.54 -19.28 28.84
C ASN A 397 -18.24 -19.24 27.46
N LEU A 398 -18.53 -20.41 26.87
CA LEU A 398 -19.04 -20.52 25.51
C LEU A 398 -20.39 -19.82 25.32
N ALA A 399 -21.25 -19.78 26.34
CA ALA A 399 -22.54 -19.10 26.27
C ALA A 399 -22.36 -17.57 26.28
N GLU A 400 -21.47 -17.07 27.15
CA GLU A 400 -21.14 -15.66 27.26
C GLU A 400 -20.44 -15.13 26.00
N VAL A 401 -19.50 -15.89 25.44
CA VAL A 401 -18.82 -15.54 24.19
C VAL A 401 -19.83 -15.46 23.04
N ARG A 402 -20.72 -16.45 22.91
CA ARG A 402 -21.77 -16.44 21.89
C ARG A 402 -22.71 -15.25 22.04
N LYS A 403 -23.12 -14.94 23.27
CA LYS A 403 -23.91 -13.75 23.57
C LYS A 403 -23.18 -12.47 23.16
N TYR A 404 -21.89 -12.37 23.49
CA TYR A 404 -21.08 -11.20 23.18
C TYR A 404 -20.89 -10.97 21.68
N LEU A 405 -20.65 -12.04 20.91
CA LEU A 405 -20.60 -11.96 19.45
C LEU A 405 -21.94 -11.52 18.85
N LYS A 406 -23.07 -12.05 19.34
CA LYS A 406 -24.41 -11.65 18.89
C LYS A 406 -24.68 -10.16 19.15
N GLU A 407 -24.39 -9.68 20.36
CA GLU A 407 -24.50 -8.24 20.69
C GLU A 407 -23.63 -7.39 19.76
N THR A 408 -22.39 -7.83 19.47
CA THR A 408 -21.49 -7.12 18.56
C THR A 408 -22.02 -7.13 17.12
N ILE A 409 -22.59 -8.25 16.67
CA ILE A 409 -23.25 -8.35 15.36
C ILE A 409 -24.38 -7.33 15.28
N ASP A 410 -25.24 -7.24 16.30
CA ASP A 410 -26.37 -6.30 16.30
C ASP A 410 -25.91 -4.83 16.31
N ASP A 411 -24.81 -4.52 16.99
CA ASP A 411 -24.21 -3.18 17.04
C ASP A 411 -23.55 -2.76 15.71
N ILE A 412 -23.09 -3.71 14.90
CA ILE A 412 -22.51 -3.43 13.57
C ILE A 412 -23.64 -3.18 12.57
N ASN A 413 -23.76 -1.92 12.14
CA ASN A 413 -24.73 -1.45 11.16
C ASN A 413 -24.16 -0.29 10.32
N MET A 414 -24.79 0.01 9.18
CA MET A 414 -24.32 1.06 8.26
C MET A 414 -24.27 2.46 8.88
N ASN A 415 -25.15 2.77 9.84
CA ASN A 415 -25.13 4.07 10.53
C ASN A 415 -23.87 4.27 11.36
N ARG A 416 -23.32 3.19 11.93
CA ARG A 416 -22.04 3.21 12.64
C ARG A 416 -20.90 3.57 11.67
N TYR A 417 -20.78 2.87 10.55
CA TYR A 417 -19.72 3.14 9.56
C TYR A 417 -19.83 4.52 8.92
N ARG A 418 -21.04 5.04 8.73
CA ARG A 418 -21.25 6.42 8.28
C ARG A 418 -20.64 7.46 9.22
N LYS A 419 -20.59 7.18 10.53
CA LYS A 419 -19.99 8.09 11.53
C LYS A 419 -18.48 7.94 11.65
N MET A 420 -17.96 6.74 11.41
CA MET A 420 -16.56 6.40 11.63
C MET A 420 -15.68 6.64 10.41
N LEU A 421 -16.23 6.48 9.21
CA LEU A 421 -15.48 6.54 7.95
C LEU A 421 -15.87 7.79 7.15
N PRO A 422 -14.94 8.38 6.36
CA PRO A 422 -15.16 9.61 5.59
C PRO A 422 -16.43 9.61 4.74
N GLU A 423 -17.00 10.78 4.46
CA GLU A 423 -18.32 10.90 3.82
C GLU A 423 -18.39 10.35 2.38
N THR A 424 -17.27 10.29 1.66
CA THR A 424 -17.24 10.25 0.18
C THR A 424 -17.30 8.85 -0.46
N ASP A 425 -17.14 7.74 0.27
CA ASP A 425 -17.10 6.42 -0.36
C ASP A 425 -18.11 5.42 0.26
N PHE A 426 -19.29 5.33 -0.36
CA PHE A 426 -20.32 4.34 0.01
C PHE A 426 -19.84 2.90 -0.24
N GLN A 427 -19.11 2.65 -1.32
CA GLN A 427 -18.65 1.30 -1.67
C GLN A 427 -17.65 0.79 -0.63
N TYR A 428 -16.71 1.64 -0.20
CA TYR A 428 -15.78 1.32 0.87
C TYR A 428 -16.51 1.01 2.19
N ARG A 429 -17.46 1.86 2.61
CA ARG A 429 -18.25 1.59 3.83
C ARG A 429 -19.07 0.31 3.75
N HIS A 430 -19.68 0.04 2.60
CA HIS A 430 -20.44 -1.18 2.37
C HIS A 430 -19.53 -2.41 2.44
N LYS A 431 -18.37 -2.37 1.77
CA LYS A 431 -17.35 -3.43 1.80
C LYS A 431 -16.84 -3.71 3.22
N VAL A 432 -16.50 -2.66 3.98
CA VAL A 432 -16.06 -2.81 5.38
C VAL A 432 -17.19 -3.40 6.24
N TYR A 433 -18.42 -2.94 6.07
CA TYR A 433 -19.58 -3.46 6.78
C TYR A 433 -19.83 -4.95 6.48
N THR A 434 -19.85 -5.35 5.20
CA THR A 434 -20.11 -6.74 4.80
C THR A 434 -18.98 -7.67 5.26
N ALA A 435 -17.72 -7.25 5.08
CA ALA A 435 -16.55 -7.97 5.59
C ALA A 435 -16.64 -8.24 7.11
N ASN A 436 -17.00 -7.23 7.88
CA ASN A 436 -17.09 -7.33 9.34
C ASN A 436 -18.27 -8.19 9.81
N LYS A 437 -19.41 -8.15 9.10
CA LYS A 437 -20.53 -9.07 9.34
C LYS A 437 -20.14 -10.51 9.04
N ALA A 438 -19.52 -10.75 7.88
CA ALA A 438 -19.05 -12.08 7.49
C ALA A 438 -18.10 -12.65 8.55
N LEU A 439 -17.16 -11.82 9.03
CA LEU A 439 -16.18 -12.18 10.05
C LEU A 439 -16.83 -12.63 11.36
N LEU A 440 -17.76 -11.84 11.89
CA LEU A 440 -18.44 -12.17 13.13
C LEU A 440 -19.33 -13.41 13.03
N TYR A 441 -20.07 -13.56 11.93
CA TYR A 441 -20.92 -14.74 11.71
C TYR A 441 -20.08 -16.00 11.53
N ASN A 442 -18.94 -15.93 10.84
CA ASN A 442 -18.02 -17.05 10.71
C ASN A 442 -17.50 -17.48 12.10
N SER A 443 -17.03 -16.52 12.90
CA SER A 443 -16.56 -16.79 14.26
C SER A 443 -17.65 -17.41 15.13
N LEU A 444 -18.87 -16.87 15.09
CA LEU A 444 -20.01 -17.42 15.81
C LEU A 444 -20.34 -18.85 15.36
N GLY A 445 -20.32 -19.11 14.05
CA GLY A 445 -20.48 -20.43 13.46
C GLY A 445 -19.42 -21.44 13.93
N ASN A 446 -18.16 -21.03 13.97
CA ASN A 446 -17.04 -21.85 14.45
C ASN A 446 -17.18 -22.22 15.93
N ILE A 447 -17.67 -21.29 16.75
CA ILE A 447 -17.90 -21.53 18.18
C ILE A 447 -19.06 -22.51 18.38
N TYR A 448 -20.15 -22.36 17.63
CA TYR A 448 -21.26 -23.32 17.66
C TYR A 448 -20.83 -24.72 17.19
N LEU A 449 -19.98 -24.79 16.16
CA LEU A 449 -19.43 -26.05 15.68
C LEU A 449 -18.58 -26.74 16.74
N THR A 450 -17.75 -25.97 17.45
CA THR A 450 -16.89 -26.48 18.54
C THR A 450 -17.71 -26.89 19.77
N SER A 451 -18.85 -26.23 20.03
CA SER A 451 -19.75 -26.57 21.14
C SER A 451 -20.69 -27.75 20.85
N GLY A 452 -20.73 -28.26 19.62
CA GLY A 452 -21.59 -29.38 19.23
C GLY A 452 -23.00 -28.98 18.77
N ASP A 453 -23.27 -27.68 18.66
CA ASP A 453 -24.57 -27.13 18.27
C ASP A 453 -24.62 -26.96 16.74
N TYR A 454 -24.60 -28.08 16.02
CA TYR A 454 -24.32 -28.10 14.57
C TYR A 454 -25.35 -27.34 13.72
N LYS A 455 -26.62 -27.29 14.15
CA LYS A 455 -27.67 -26.55 13.44
C LYS A 455 -27.42 -25.04 13.46
N ASP A 456 -27.11 -24.49 14.64
CA ASP A 456 -26.73 -23.08 14.78
C ASP A 456 -25.42 -22.78 14.06
N ALA A 457 -24.48 -23.74 14.04
CA ALA A 457 -23.24 -23.60 13.29
C ALA A 457 -23.50 -23.42 11.79
N VAL A 458 -24.32 -24.29 11.20
CA VAL A 458 -24.75 -24.19 9.79
C VAL A 458 -25.43 -22.84 9.53
N GLU A 459 -26.39 -22.44 10.37
CA GLU A 459 -27.12 -21.18 10.19
C GLU A 459 -26.18 -19.96 10.15
N ASN A 460 -25.22 -19.89 11.07
CA ASN A 460 -24.30 -18.75 11.14
C ASN A 460 -23.24 -18.77 10.04
N LEU A 461 -22.75 -19.94 9.62
CA LEU A 461 -21.82 -20.05 8.50
C LEU A 461 -22.49 -19.69 7.16
N LEU A 462 -23.78 -20.01 6.98
CA LEU A 462 -24.56 -19.55 5.82
C LEU A 462 -24.82 -18.04 5.85
N LYS A 463 -25.01 -17.45 7.05
CA LYS A 463 -25.06 -15.98 7.18
C LYS A 463 -23.72 -15.36 6.82
N ALA A 464 -22.60 -15.93 7.28
CA ALA A 464 -21.27 -15.43 6.93
C ALA A 464 -21.04 -15.39 5.41
N ASP A 465 -21.41 -16.47 4.72
CA ASP A 465 -21.41 -16.58 3.25
C ASP A 465 -22.27 -15.50 2.57
N SER A 466 -23.45 -15.19 3.12
CA SER A 466 -24.33 -14.16 2.54
C SER A 466 -23.75 -12.75 2.54
N PHE A 467 -22.72 -12.49 3.35
CA PHE A 467 -22.00 -11.22 3.43
C PHE A 467 -20.63 -11.24 2.70
N GLN A 468 -20.28 -12.33 2.01
CA GLN A 468 -18.89 -12.63 1.64
C GLN A 468 -18.38 -11.98 0.35
N THR A 469 -19.07 -10.97 -0.18
CA THR A 469 -18.52 -10.18 -1.29
C THR A 469 -17.30 -9.39 -0.80
N LEU A 470 -16.10 -9.78 -1.29
CA LEU A 470 -14.84 -9.00 -1.35
C LEU A 470 -13.66 -9.38 -0.40
N ILE A 471 -13.57 -10.61 0.15
CA ILE A 471 -12.32 -11.07 0.81
C ILE A 471 -11.76 -12.35 0.16
N PRO A 472 -10.81 -12.22 -0.80
CA PRO A 472 -10.13 -13.36 -1.39
C PRO A 472 -9.49 -14.27 -0.33
N GLY A 473 -9.73 -15.58 -0.42
CA GLY A 473 -9.16 -16.59 0.49
C GLY A 473 -9.94 -16.82 1.81
N TYR A 474 -10.91 -15.97 2.14
CA TYR A 474 -11.77 -16.15 3.32
C TYR A 474 -12.79 -17.29 3.13
N GLU A 475 -13.20 -17.52 1.88
CA GLU A 475 -14.24 -18.45 1.44
C GLU A 475 -13.96 -19.92 1.76
N LYS A 476 -12.75 -20.40 1.47
CA LYS A 476 -12.38 -21.80 1.72
C LYS A 476 -12.48 -22.18 3.20
N SER A 477 -12.13 -21.26 4.11
CA SER A 477 -12.23 -21.50 5.55
C SER A 477 -13.68 -21.67 6.01
N VAL A 478 -14.59 -20.84 5.49
CA VAL A 478 -16.03 -20.89 5.79
C VAL A 478 -16.64 -22.16 5.23
N TYR A 479 -16.36 -22.51 3.97
CA TYR A 479 -16.96 -23.70 3.36
C TYR A 479 -16.41 -25.01 3.95
N THR A 480 -15.16 -25.05 4.39
CA THR A 480 -14.61 -26.22 5.11
C THR A 480 -15.37 -26.44 6.43
N ARG A 481 -15.61 -25.36 7.18
CA ARG A 481 -16.38 -25.40 8.43
C ARG A 481 -17.85 -25.72 8.18
N LEU A 482 -18.44 -25.18 7.11
CA LEU A 482 -19.82 -25.43 6.73
C LEU A 482 -20.01 -26.89 6.31
N LEU A 483 -19.05 -27.47 5.60
CA LEU A 483 -19.05 -28.90 5.25
C LEU A 483 -19.06 -29.77 6.51
N GLU A 484 -18.18 -29.49 7.48
CA GLU A 484 -18.15 -30.21 8.75
C GLU A 484 -19.47 -30.06 9.53
N ALA A 485 -19.96 -28.83 9.69
CA ALA A 485 -21.18 -28.52 10.43
C ALA A 485 -22.41 -29.16 9.79
N SER A 486 -22.56 -29.04 8.48
CA SER A 486 -23.70 -29.59 7.72
C SER A 486 -23.71 -31.11 7.72
N GLN A 487 -22.54 -31.76 7.63
CA GLN A 487 -22.44 -33.22 7.75
C GLN A 487 -22.88 -33.69 9.14
N LYS A 488 -22.44 -33.01 10.21
CA LYS A 488 -22.83 -33.36 11.58
C LYS A 488 -24.30 -33.02 11.90
N ALA A 489 -24.84 -31.98 11.28
CA ALA A 489 -26.25 -31.58 11.41
C ALA A 489 -27.21 -32.45 10.57
N GLY A 490 -26.71 -33.17 9.57
CA GLY A 490 -27.54 -33.87 8.58
C GLY A 490 -28.22 -32.92 7.58
N ASP A 491 -27.67 -31.72 7.38
CA ASP A 491 -28.21 -30.71 6.45
C ASP A 491 -27.64 -30.91 5.05
N LEU A 492 -28.39 -31.63 4.20
CA LEU A 492 -27.97 -31.95 2.83
C LEU A 492 -27.82 -30.69 1.94
N SER A 493 -28.68 -29.68 2.14
CA SER A 493 -28.65 -28.46 1.32
C SER A 493 -27.40 -27.65 1.61
N ALA A 494 -27.09 -27.43 2.89
CA ALA A 494 -25.87 -26.74 3.30
C ALA A 494 -24.62 -27.53 2.90
N ARG A 495 -24.67 -28.85 3.01
CA ARG A 495 -23.57 -29.74 2.61
C ARG A 495 -23.31 -29.68 1.11
N LYS A 496 -24.37 -29.73 0.28
CA LYS A 496 -24.28 -29.54 -1.18
C LYS A 496 -23.59 -28.22 -1.51
N LYS A 497 -24.06 -27.12 -0.92
CA LYS A 497 -23.47 -25.78 -1.14
C LYS A 497 -21.99 -25.73 -0.77
N ALA A 498 -21.61 -26.26 0.39
CA ALA A 498 -20.22 -26.28 0.83
C ALA A 498 -19.33 -27.10 -0.14
N LEU A 499 -19.79 -28.29 -0.54
CA LEU A 499 -19.06 -29.16 -1.45
C LEU A 499 -18.87 -28.53 -2.83
N LEU A 500 -19.91 -27.92 -3.40
CA LEU A 500 -19.80 -27.30 -4.71
C LEU A 500 -18.82 -26.13 -4.70
N ASN A 501 -18.84 -25.28 -3.66
CA ASN A 501 -17.89 -24.17 -3.53
C ASN A 501 -16.46 -24.64 -3.30
N LEU A 502 -16.26 -25.68 -2.48
CA LEU A 502 -14.92 -26.26 -2.28
C LEU A 502 -14.38 -26.91 -3.55
N LEU A 503 -15.25 -27.59 -4.32
CA LEU A 503 -14.89 -28.23 -5.59
C LEU A 503 -14.43 -27.22 -6.63
N SER A 504 -14.97 -26.00 -6.67
CA SER A 504 -14.47 -24.93 -7.55
C SER A 504 -13.01 -24.57 -7.27
N SER A 505 -12.54 -24.70 -6.02
CA SER A 505 -11.14 -24.50 -5.65
C SER A 505 -10.28 -25.77 -5.74
N GLU A 506 -10.91 -26.95 -5.79
CA GLU A 506 -10.28 -28.27 -5.80
C GLU A 506 -10.97 -29.20 -6.81
N PRO A 507 -10.95 -28.90 -8.11
CA PRO A 507 -11.78 -29.58 -9.11
C PRO A 507 -11.47 -31.08 -9.26
N GLU A 508 -10.27 -31.50 -8.88
CA GLU A 508 -9.85 -32.90 -8.90
C GLU A 508 -10.21 -33.68 -7.62
N ASN A 509 -10.86 -33.05 -6.64
CA ASN A 509 -11.17 -33.68 -5.37
C ASN A 509 -12.28 -34.76 -5.51
N THR A 510 -11.84 -36.00 -5.67
CA THR A 510 -12.72 -37.16 -5.82
C THR A 510 -13.63 -37.41 -4.62
N GLU A 511 -13.23 -37.04 -3.40
CA GLU A 511 -14.08 -37.20 -2.21
C GLU A 511 -15.29 -36.25 -2.28
N PHE A 512 -15.08 -35.01 -2.73
CA PHE A 512 -16.17 -34.05 -2.92
C PHE A 512 -17.12 -34.48 -4.04
N MET A 513 -16.57 -34.97 -5.17
CA MET A 513 -17.38 -35.51 -6.27
C MET A 513 -18.23 -36.71 -5.83
N ILE A 514 -17.67 -37.63 -5.04
CA ILE A 514 -18.41 -38.78 -4.50
C ILE A 514 -19.52 -38.30 -3.57
N ALA A 515 -19.22 -37.39 -2.64
CA ALA A 515 -20.20 -36.84 -1.71
C ALA A 515 -21.35 -36.10 -2.45
N LEU A 516 -21.04 -35.34 -3.49
CA LEU A 516 -22.04 -34.69 -4.35
C LEU A 516 -22.86 -35.70 -5.13
N SER A 517 -22.23 -36.77 -5.64
CA SER A 517 -22.94 -37.87 -6.32
C SER A 517 -23.94 -38.56 -5.40
N ASP A 518 -23.58 -38.76 -4.13
CA ASP A 518 -24.46 -39.37 -3.15
C ASP A 518 -25.62 -38.44 -2.78
N ILE A 519 -25.37 -37.14 -2.59
CA ILE A 519 -26.43 -36.14 -2.38
C ILE A 519 -27.37 -36.10 -3.59
N TYR A 520 -26.83 -36.02 -4.80
CA TYR A 520 -27.60 -36.03 -6.04
C TYR A 520 -28.50 -37.28 -6.13
N THR A 521 -27.96 -38.45 -5.79
CA THR A 521 -28.73 -39.71 -5.79
C THR A 521 -29.87 -39.68 -4.78
N VAL A 522 -29.67 -39.08 -3.61
CA VAL A 522 -30.74 -38.91 -2.61
C VAL A 522 -31.84 -37.98 -3.12
N GLU A 523 -31.47 -36.89 -3.80
CA GLU A 523 -32.42 -35.90 -4.32
C GLU A 523 -33.18 -36.38 -5.57
N HIS A 524 -32.53 -37.14 -6.45
CA HIS A 524 -33.05 -37.50 -7.79
C HIS A 524 -33.39 -38.99 -7.94
N GLY A 525 -33.08 -39.82 -6.94
CA GLY A 525 -33.36 -41.27 -6.92
C GLY A 525 -32.41 -42.14 -7.75
N SER A 526 -31.49 -41.55 -8.55
CA SER A 526 -30.48 -42.27 -9.31
C SER A 526 -29.23 -41.42 -9.55
N LYS A 527 -28.15 -42.03 -10.09
CA LYS A 527 -26.93 -41.32 -10.53
C LYS A 527 -27.00 -40.82 -11.98
N GLU A 528 -28.09 -41.10 -12.69
CA GLU A 528 -28.27 -40.68 -14.07
C GLU A 528 -28.41 -39.16 -14.15
N GLY A 529 -27.70 -38.52 -15.09
CA GLY A 529 -27.65 -37.05 -15.20
C GLY A 529 -26.71 -36.34 -14.22
N PHE A 530 -26.05 -37.04 -13.28
CA PHE A 530 -25.18 -36.41 -12.27
C PHE A 530 -24.05 -35.56 -12.88
N ARG A 531 -23.43 -36.03 -13.97
CA ARG A 531 -22.32 -35.30 -14.61
C ARG A 531 -22.78 -34.00 -15.26
N ASP A 532 -23.93 -34.03 -15.91
CA ASP A 532 -24.50 -32.85 -16.59
C ASP A 532 -24.96 -31.83 -15.53
N TRP A 533 -25.65 -32.30 -14.50
CA TRP A 533 -26.00 -31.49 -13.32
C TRP A 533 -24.77 -30.87 -12.65
N LEU A 534 -23.70 -31.64 -12.42
CA LEU A 534 -22.49 -31.13 -11.77
C LEU A 534 -21.83 -30.06 -12.64
N LYS A 535 -21.84 -30.23 -13.96
CA LYS A 535 -21.33 -29.24 -14.90
C LYS A 535 -22.11 -27.93 -14.78
N GLU A 536 -23.44 -27.97 -14.81
CA GLU A 536 -24.30 -26.79 -14.66
C GLU A 536 -24.09 -26.07 -13.31
N GLU A 537 -24.07 -26.83 -12.20
CA GLU A 537 -23.85 -26.27 -10.86
C GLU A 537 -22.44 -25.67 -10.71
N SER A 538 -21.41 -26.32 -11.28
CA SER A 538 -20.03 -25.83 -11.25
C SER A 538 -19.85 -24.53 -12.04
N GLN A 539 -20.54 -24.39 -13.18
CA GLN A 539 -20.54 -23.17 -13.99
C GLN A 539 -21.14 -22.00 -13.20
N GLN A 540 -22.33 -22.18 -12.60
CA GLN A 540 -22.99 -21.16 -11.79
C GLN A 540 -22.11 -20.64 -10.63
N ILE A 541 -21.28 -21.52 -10.06
CA ILE A 541 -20.41 -21.16 -8.94
C ILE A 541 -19.10 -20.54 -9.44
N HIS A 542 -18.51 -21.05 -10.53
CA HIS A 542 -17.37 -20.40 -11.17
C HIS A 542 -17.71 -18.96 -11.60
N LEU A 543 -18.88 -18.74 -12.18
CA LEU A 543 -19.38 -17.40 -12.52
C LEU A 543 -19.36 -16.49 -11.29
N ARG A 544 -19.92 -16.91 -10.16
CA ARG A 544 -19.92 -16.12 -8.90
C ARG A 544 -18.52 -15.77 -8.41
N PHE A 545 -17.55 -16.67 -8.52
CA PHE A 545 -16.17 -16.42 -8.09
C PHE A 545 -15.39 -15.49 -9.02
N ARG A 546 -15.79 -15.41 -10.29
CA ARG A 546 -15.15 -14.52 -11.28
C ARG A 546 -15.63 -13.08 -11.19
N LEU A 547 -16.83 -12.83 -10.68
CA LEU A 547 -17.33 -11.47 -10.49
C LEU A 547 -16.46 -10.70 -9.48
N ASN A 548 -16.27 -9.41 -9.72
CA ASN A 548 -15.38 -8.52 -8.99
C ASN A 548 -13.89 -8.93 -9.00
N GLN A 549 -13.46 -9.71 -10.00
CA GLN A 549 -12.05 -9.97 -10.25
C GLN A 549 -11.54 -9.15 -11.44
N PRO A 550 -10.28 -8.68 -11.41
CA PRO A 550 -9.68 -8.06 -12.58
C PRO A 550 -9.52 -9.13 -13.68
N LEU A 551 -9.87 -8.79 -14.91
CA LEU A 551 -9.64 -9.69 -16.03
C LEU A 551 -8.16 -9.60 -16.51
N PRO A 552 -7.55 -10.73 -16.92
CA PRO A 552 -6.23 -10.72 -17.56
C PRO A 552 -6.24 -9.86 -18.84
N ASP A 553 -5.12 -9.20 -19.14
CA ASP A 553 -5.01 -8.49 -20.41
C ASP A 553 -4.94 -9.47 -21.60
N PHE A 554 -5.40 -9.05 -22.78
CA PHE A 554 -5.34 -9.82 -24.03
C PHE A 554 -4.70 -8.99 -25.14
N SER A 555 -4.35 -9.64 -26.26
CA SER A 555 -3.90 -8.94 -27.46
C SER A 555 -4.57 -9.55 -28.68
N LEU A 556 -5.70 -8.97 -29.09
CA LEU A 556 -6.47 -9.42 -30.25
C LEU A 556 -6.26 -8.50 -31.44
N MET A 557 -6.38 -9.03 -32.65
CA MET A 557 -6.41 -8.21 -33.86
C MET A 557 -7.84 -7.71 -34.08
N GLY A 558 -8.02 -6.39 -34.13
CA GLY A 558 -9.26 -5.72 -34.49
C GLY A 558 -9.57 -5.81 -35.98
N ALA A 559 -10.84 -5.67 -36.34
CA ALA A 559 -11.29 -5.71 -37.73
C ALA A 559 -10.89 -4.47 -38.55
N ASP A 560 -10.57 -3.38 -37.87
CA ASP A 560 -9.98 -2.15 -38.42
C ASP A 560 -8.46 -2.25 -38.64
N GLY A 561 -7.83 -3.34 -38.19
CA GLY A 561 -6.40 -3.60 -38.30
C GLY A 561 -5.58 -3.17 -37.08
N ASP A 562 -6.22 -2.60 -36.06
CA ASP A 562 -5.56 -2.25 -34.80
C ASP A 562 -5.35 -3.49 -33.92
N THR A 563 -4.34 -3.47 -33.05
CA THR A 563 -4.22 -4.46 -31.97
C THR A 563 -5.01 -3.94 -30.78
N LEU A 564 -5.97 -4.71 -30.30
CA LEU A 564 -6.84 -4.40 -29.18
C LEU A 564 -6.41 -5.19 -27.95
N SER A 565 -6.29 -4.49 -26.83
CA SER A 565 -6.03 -5.04 -25.51
C SER A 565 -7.11 -4.61 -24.51
N LEU A 566 -7.24 -5.35 -23.41
CA LEU A 566 -8.15 -4.96 -22.33
C LEU A 566 -7.72 -3.61 -21.74
N SER A 567 -6.41 -3.36 -21.67
CA SER A 567 -5.86 -2.12 -21.14
C SER A 567 -6.17 -0.88 -21.99
N ASP A 568 -6.45 -1.03 -23.30
CA ASP A 568 -6.90 0.06 -24.17
C ASP A 568 -8.28 0.62 -23.76
N PHE A 569 -9.04 -0.13 -22.97
CA PHE A 569 -10.40 0.22 -22.55
C PHE A 569 -10.49 0.70 -21.09
N GLN A 570 -9.36 0.89 -20.39
CA GLN A 570 -9.39 1.43 -19.03
C GLN A 570 -10.06 2.81 -18.97
N GLY A 571 -10.81 3.04 -17.90
CA GLY A 571 -11.62 4.24 -17.72
C GLY A 571 -13.00 4.17 -18.39
N LYS A 572 -13.28 3.12 -19.18
CA LYS A 572 -14.56 2.91 -19.84
C LYS A 572 -15.24 1.63 -19.35
N VAL A 573 -16.57 1.61 -19.38
CA VAL A 573 -17.33 0.37 -19.25
C VAL A 573 -17.13 -0.44 -20.53
N LEU A 574 -16.69 -1.69 -20.41
CA LEU A 574 -16.44 -2.56 -21.56
C LEU A 574 -17.41 -3.74 -21.55
N VAL A 575 -18.14 -3.92 -22.64
CA VAL A 575 -18.93 -5.13 -22.89
C VAL A 575 -18.22 -5.97 -23.94
N ILE A 576 -17.89 -7.22 -23.60
CA ILE A 576 -17.26 -8.17 -24.52
C ILE A 576 -18.28 -9.26 -24.88
N ASN A 577 -18.61 -9.40 -26.15
CA ASN A 577 -19.44 -10.49 -26.68
C ASN A 577 -18.56 -11.51 -27.42
N PHE A 578 -18.62 -12.77 -27.04
CA PHE A 578 -17.96 -13.88 -27.74
C PHE A 578 -18.95 -14.55 -28.70
N TRP A 579 -18.63 -14.63 -29.99
CA TRP A 579 -19.59 -15.09 -31.01
C TRP A 579 -18.92 -15.81 -32.20
N GLY A 580 -19.74 -16.26 -33.17
CA GLY A 580 -19.27 -16.83 -34.44
C GLY A 580 -20.33 -16.86 -35.55
N THR A 581 -19.89 -16.82 -36.81
CA THR A 581 -20.71 -16.72 -38.04
C THR A 581 -21.58 -17.96 -38.32
N THR A 582 -21.32 -19.09 -37.66
CA THR A 582 -22.14 -20.31 -37.76
C THR A 582 -22.94 -20.60 -36.48
N CYS A 583 -22.91 -19.69 -35.50
CA CYS A 583 -23.66 -19.81 -34.26
C CYS A 583 -25.06 -19.23 -34.44
N GLY A 584 -26.08 -20.09 -34.57
CA GLY A 584 -27.47 -19.67 -34.75
C GLY A 584 -27.96 -18.66 -33.70
N PRO A 585 -27.80 -18.94 -32.38
CA PRO A 585 -28.19 -18.00 -31.34
C PRO A 585 -27.42 -16.66 -31.39
N CYS A 586 -26.12 -16.70 -31.72
CA CYS A 586 -25.30 -15.49 -31.87
C CYS A 586 -25.79 -14.61 -33.03
N ILE A 587 -26.21 -15.21 -34.15
CA ILE A 587 -26.78 -14.44 -35.28
C ILE A 587 -28.13 -13.82 -34.88
N GLN A 588 -28.87 -14.50 -34.01
CA GLN A 588 -30.19 -14.08 -33.54
C GLN A 588 -30.15 -12.83 -32.65
N GLU A 589 -29.08 -12.61 -31.88
CA GLU A 589 -28.89 -11.45 -31.01
C GLU A 589 -28.37 -10.19 -31.73
N ILE A 590 -27.73 -10.31 -32.91
CA ILE A 590 -27.11 -9.17 -33.62
C ILE A 590 -28.07 -7.98 -33.80
N PRO A 591 -29.32 -8.14 -34.30
CA PRO A 591 -30.20 -6.98 -34.49
C PRO A 591 -30.51 -6.26 -33.19
N GLN A 592 -30.64 -7.01 -32.09
CA GLN A 592 -30.96 -6.48 -30.77
C GLN A 592 -29.74 -5.78 -30.16
N LEU A 593 -28.55 -6.34 -30.32
CA LEU A 593 -27.30 -5.71 -29.90
C LEU A 593 -27.00 -4.44 -30.71
N ASN A 594 -27.32 -4.40 -32.00
CA ASN A 594 -27.20 -3.17 -32.80
C ASN A 594 -28.12 -2.07 -32.27
N GLU A 595 -29.37 -2.39 -31.94
CA GLU A 595 -30.33 -1.44 -31.35
C GLU A 595 -29.85 -0.94 -29.98
N LEU A 596 -29.34 -1.85 -29.13
CA LEU A 596 -28.73 -1.49 -27.86
C LEU A 596 -27.56 -0.50 -28.06
N MET A 597 -26.65 -0.80 -28.98
CA MET A 597 -25.48 0.03 -29.22
C MET A 597 -25.80 1.40 -29.82
N GLN A 598 -26.85 1.49 -30.64
CA GLN A 598 -27.37 2.79 -31.10
C GLN A 598 -27.81 3.68 -29.93
N SER A 599 -28.34 3.11 -28.85
CA SER A 599 -28.74 3.89 -27.67
C SER A 599 -27.57 4.47 -26.87
N TYR A 600 -26.35 3.97 -27.09
CA TYR A 600 -25.12 4.42 -26.44
C TYR A 600 -24.15 5.15 -27.38
N GLU A 601 -24.57 5.51 -28.61
CA GLU A 601 -23.69 6.16 -29.60
C GLU A 601 -23.05 7.48 -29.12
N ASP A 602 -23.76 8.24 -28.28
CA ASP A 602 -23.27 9.51 -27.72
C ASP A 602 -22.41 9.32 -26.45
N GLU A 603 -22.35 8.09 -25.90
CA GLU A 603 -21.67 7.79 -24.63
C GLU A 603 -20.24 7.31 -24.84
N ASN A 604 -19.28 8.25 -24.81
CA ASN A 604 -17.86 7.96 -25.02
C ASN A 604 -17.21 7.10 -23.91
N ASP A 605 -17.91 6.90 -22.80
CA ASP A 605 -17.46 6.16 -21.61
C ASP A 605 -17.78 4.65 -21.66
N MET A 606 -18.32 4.16 -22.78
CA MET A 606 -18.65 2.74 -22.99
C MET A 606 -18.03 2.21 -24.29
N ILE A 607 -17.63 0.94 -24.29
CA ILE A 607 -17.16 0.22 -25.47
C ILE A 607 -17.85 -1.14 -25.53
N PHE A 608 -18.31 -1.52 -26.72
CA PHE A 608 -18.76 -2.88 -27.01
C PHE A 608 -17.81 -3.53 -28.02
N LEU A 609 -17.26 -4.67 -27.63
CA LEU A 609 -16.28 -5.44 -28.38
C LEU A 609 -16.81 -6.85 -28.66
N ALA A 610 -17.04 -7.16 -29.93
CA ALA A 610 -17.42 -8.49 -30.37
C ALA A 610 -16.19 -9.30 -30.80
N VAL A 611 -15.87 -10.35 -30.05
CA VAL A 611 -14.74 -11.26 -30.29
C VAL A 611 -15.25 -12.49 -31.03
N ALA A 612 -14.83 -12.64 -32.28
CA ALA A 612 -15.24 -13.74 -33.14
C ALA A 612 -14.27 -14.93 -33.04
N ASN A 613 -14.81 -16.13 -32.79
CA ASN A 613 -14.04 -17.38 -32.62
C ASN A 613 -13.60 -18.04 -33.93
N GLU A 614 -13.44 -17.24 -34.98
CA GLU A 614 -13.19 -17.69 -36.35
C GLU A 614 -12.08 -16.87 -37.03
N LYS A 615 -11.66 -17.33 -38.21
CA LYS A 615 -10.56 -16.68 -38.93
C LYS A 615 -11.01 -15.35 -39.52
N PRO A 616 -10.12 -14.33 -39.60
CA PRO A 616 -10.46 -13.01 -40.12
C PRO A 616 -11.16 -13.05 -41.48
N GLU A 617 -10.77 -13.93 -42.39
CA GLU A 617 -11.37 -14.00 -43.73
C GLU A 617 -12.84 -14.40 -43.69
N LYS A 618 -13.22 -15.31 -42.78
CA LYS A 618 -14.61 -15.77 -42.64
C LYS A 618 -15.47 -14.72 -41.95
N VAL A 619 -14.92 -14.09 -40.91
CA VAL A 619 -15.60 -13.04 -40.16
C VAL A 619 -15.83 -11.84 -41.08
N ASN A 620 -14.83 -11.40 -41.84
CA ASN A 620 -14.95 -10.24 -42.73
C ASN A 620 -15.98 -10.44 -43.84
N ALA A 621 -16.03 -11.62 -44.45
CA ALA A 621 -17.08 -11.94 -45.41
C ALA A 621 -18.48 -11.83 -44.80
N PHE A 622 -18.64 -12.20 -43.52
CA PHE A 622 -19.91 -12.06 -42.81
C PHE A 622 -20.24 -10.60 -42.46
N LEU A 623 -19.23 -9.82 -42.04
CA LEU A 623 -19.36 -8.40 -41.73
C LEU A 623 -19.70 -7.55 -42.98
N GLU A 624 -19.29 -7.98 -44.18
CA GLU A 624 -19.68 -7.31 -45.43
C GLU A 624 -21.17 -7.49 -45.78
N GLU A 625 -21.77 -8.59 -45.31
CA GLU A 625 -23.17 -8.96 -45.61
C GLU A 625 -24.15 -8.58 -44.49
N ASN A 626 -23.66 -8.27 -43.29
CA ASN A 626 -24.48 -8.03 -42.09
C ASN A 626 -24.05 -6.75 -41.39
N GLU A 627 -25.01 -5.95 -40.95
CA GLU A 627 -24.74 -4.70 -40.25
C GLU A 627 -24.34 -4.97 -38.79
N PHE A 628 -23.27 -4.29 -38.36
CA PHE A 628 -22.79 -4.27 -36.98
C PHE A 628 -22.42 -2.84 -36.61
N THR A 629 -22.91 -2.35 -35.46
CA THR A 629 -22.67 -0.97 -35.01
C THR A 629 -21.55 -0.86 -33.95
N TYR A 630 -20.83 -1.94 -33.71
CA TYR A 630 -19.83 -2.06 -32.64
C TYR A 630 -18.51 -2.69 -33.11
N ARG A 631 -17.47 -2.59 -32.26
CA ARG A 631 -16.11 -3.02 -32.61
C ARG A 631 -15.99 -4.53 -32.70
N HIS A 632 -15.10 -5.00 -33.57
CA HIS A 632 -14.88 -6.42 -33.82
C HIS A 632 -13.41 -6.79 -33.64
N ALA A 633 -13.17 -7.96 -33.08
CA ALA A 633 -11.84 -8.56 -32.96
C ALA A 633 -11.86 -10.04 -33.32
N TYR A 634 -10.72 -10.55 -33.74
CA TYR A 634 -10.53 -11.97 -34.07
C TYR A 634 -9.63 -12.62 -33.02
N GLU A 635 -9.99 -13.83 -32.59
CA GLU A 635 -9.16 -14.60 -31.67
C GLU A 635 -8.42 -15.77 -32.30
N LEU A 636 -8.70 -16.14 -33.56
CA LEU A 636 -7.88 -17.13 -34.25
C LEU A 636 -6.57 -16.51 -34.78
N PRO A 637 -5.44 -17.24 -34.70
CA PRO A 637 -5.34 -18.68 -34.42
C PRO A 637 -5.15 -19.06 -32.93
N THR A 638 -5.07 -18.11 -32.00
CA THR A 638 -4.60 -18.36 -30.62
C THR A 638 -5.71 -18.75 -29.64
N MET A 639 -6.96 -18.36 -29.92
CA MET A 639 -8.08 -18.38 -28.97
C MET A 639 -7.73 -17.74 -27.63
N GLU A 640 -6.91 -16.69 -27.65
CA GLU A 640 -6.29 -16.13 -26.45
C GLU A 640 -7.34 -15.63 -25.46
N ALA A 641 -8.27 -14.77 -25.90
CA ALA A 641 -9.30 -14.21 -25.04
C ALA A 641 -10.26 -15.30 -24.52
N THR A 642 -10.72 -16.23 -25.37
CA THR A 642 -11.51 -17.40 -24.93
C THR A 642 -10.79 -18.19 -23.83
N ARG A 643 -9.47 -18.42 -23.96
CA ARG A 643 -8.70 -19.17 -22.96
C ARG A 643 -8.47 -18.36 -21.68
N LEU A 644 -8.11 -17.09 -21.79
CA LEU A 644 -7.84 -16.21 -20.65
C LEU A 644 -9.10 -15.96 -19.83
N PHE A 645 -10.24 -15.79 -20.51
CA PHE A 645 -11.53 -15.53 -19.91
C PHE A 645 -12.37 -16.79 -19.73
N GLN A 646 -11.78 -17.98 -19.91
CA GLN A 646 -12.42 -19.27 -19.65
C GLN A 646 -13.80 -19.39 -20.30
N ILE A 647 -13.95 -18.94 -21.55
CA ILE A 647 -15.21 -18.95 -22.27
C ILE A 647 -15.50 -20.36 -22.75
N GLU A 648 -16.56 -20.97 -22.23
CA GLU A 648 -16.93 -22.38 -22.53
C GLU A 648 -18.01 -22.52 -23.60
N ALA A 649 -18.75 -21.45 -23.88
CA ALA A 649 -19.86 -21.42 -24.84
C ALA A 649 -20.01 -20.05 -25.50
N ILE A 650 -20.67 -20.02 -26.67
CA ILE A 650 -21.08 -18.80 -27.35
C ILE A 650 -22.61 -18.84 -27.63
N PRO A 651 -23.32 -17.70 -27.55
CA PRO A 651 -22.79 -16.38 -27.19
C PRO A 651 -22.46 -16.27 -25.70
N THR A 652 -21.45 -15.48 -25.34
CA THR A 652 -21.15 -15.12 -23.94
C THR A 652 -20.86 -13.62 -23.85
N HIS A 653 -21.46 -12.93 -22.89
CA HIS A 653 -21.30 -11.50 -22.67
C HIS A 653 -20.62 -11.25 -21.33
N LEU A 654 -19.54 -10.49 -21.34
CA LEU A 654 -18.87 -10.00 -20.13
C LEU A 654 -19.10 -8.50 -20.02
N VAL A 655 -19.51 -8.01 -18.86
CA VAL A 655 -19.62 -6.57 -18.58
C VAL A 655 -18.58 -6.20 -17.54
N ILE A 656 -17.67 -5.31 -17.93
CA ILE A 656 -16.47 -4.94 -17.19
C ILE A 656 -16.54 -3.47 -16.84
N ASP A 657 -16.22 -3.13 -15.60
CA ASP A 657 -16.23 -1.74 -15.14
C ASP A 657 -15.02 -0.93 -15.63
N ARG A 658 -15.05 0.38 -15.35
CA ARG A 658 -13.99 1.34 -15.70
C ARG A 658 -12.62 0.99 -15.10
N LYS A 659 -12.56 0.12 -14.09
CA LYS A 659 -11.33 -0.33 -13.42
C LYS A 659 -10.82 -1.65 -13.99
N GLY A 660 -11.51 -2.25 -14.96
CA GLY A 660 -11.13 -3.52 -15.58
C GLY A 660 -11.59 -4.76 -14.80
N TYR A 661 -12.54 -4.63 -13.88
CA TYR A 661 -13.10 -5.75 -13.13
C TYR A 661 -14.36 -6.29 -13.79
N LEU A 662 -14.46 -7.61 -13.89
CA LEU A 662 -15.67 -8.28 -14.38
C LEU A 662 -16.82 -8.08 -13.38
N GLN A 663 -17.89 -7.41 -13.78
CA GLN A 663 -19.04 -7.14 -12.92
C GLN A 663 -20.22 -8.07 -13.22
N PHE A 664 -20.42 -8.43 -14.49
CA PHE A 664 -21.49 -9.33 -14.92
C PHE A 664 -21.01 -10.28 -16.03
N GLU A 665 -21.54 -11.50 -16.06
CA GLU A 665 -21.26 -12.51 -17.09
C GLU A 665 -22.56 -13.25 -17.46
N HIS A 666 -22.91 -13.24 -18.75
CA HIS A 666 -24.11 -13.89 -19.29
C HIS A 666 -23.72 -14.91 -20.34
N VAL A 667 -24.09 -16.18 -20.12
CA VAL A 667 -23.77 -17.29 -21.02
C VAL A 667 -25.03 -17.75 -21.74
N GLY A 668 -24.96 -17.83 -23.06
CA GLY A 668 -26.04 -18.25 -23.94
C GLY A 668 -26.98 -17.11 -24.35
N PHE A 669 -27.95 -17.46 -25.20
CA PHE A 669 -28.97 -16.53 -25.69
C PHE A 669 -30.11 -16.37 -24.67
N SER A 670 -30.55 -15.13 -24.47
CA SER A 670 -31.74 -14.78 -23.69
C SER A 670 -32.60 -13.76 -24.44
N PRO A 671 -33.93 -13.93 -24.52
CA PRO A 671 -34.83 -12.94 -25.13
C PRO A 671 -34.78 -11.56 -24.48
N ASP A 672 -34.44 -11.50 -23.17
CA ASP A 672 -34.42 -10.27 -22.37
C ASP A 672 -33.00 -9.69 -22.23
N LEU A 673 -32.02 -10.23 -22.98
CA LEU A 673 -30.60 -9.90 -22.82
C LEU A 673 -30.31 -8.40 -22.94
N THR A 674 -30.93 -7.71 -23.91
CA THR A 674 -30.67 -6.27 -24.12
C THR A 674 -31.18 -5.41 -22.97
N GLU A 675 -32.32 -5.73 -22.37
CA GLU A 675 -32.83 -5.04 -21.19
C GLU A 675 -31.88 -5.24 -20.00
N ILE A 676 -31.40 -6.47 -19.81
CA ILE A 676 -30.43 -6.80 -18.76
C ILE A 676 -29.11 -6.03 -18.95
N LEU A 677 -28.53 -6.08 -20.16
CA LEU A 677 -27.30 -5.37 -20.47
C LEU A 677 -27.46 -3.85 -20.28
N THR A 678 -28.58 -3.27 -20.71
CA THR A 678 -28.89 -1.84 -20.51
C THR A 678 -28.81 -1.47 -19.03
N MET A 679 -29.49 -2.24 -18.17
CA MET A 679 -29.51 -1.99 -16.73
C MET A 679 -28.11 -2.08 -16.10
N GLU A 680 -27.31 -3.05 -16.54
CA GLU A 680 -25.96 -3.29 -16.02
C GLU A 680 -24.98 -2.21 -16.49
N ILE A 681 -25.02 -1.84 -17.77
CA ILE A 681 -24.21 -0.77 -18.35
C ILE A 681 -24.53 0.56 -17.65
N ASP A 682 -25.81 0.91 -17.53
CA ASP A 682 -26.26 2.15 -16.87
C ASP A 682 -25.79 2.22 -15.42
N ALA A 683 -25.86 1.10 -14.69
CA ALA A 683 -25.39 1.02 -13.31
C ALA A 683 -23.88 1.34 -13.21
N LEU A 684 -23.07 0.86 -14.16
CA LEU A 684 -21.63 1.08 -14.17
C LEU A 684 -21.23 2.46 -14.72
N LEU A 685 -22.03 3.04 -15.62
CA LEU A 685 -21.84 4.41 -16.09
C LEU A 685 -22.17 5.45 -15.02
N GLN A 686 -23.11 5.16 -14.12
CA GLN A 686 -23.50 6.07 -13.03
C GLN A 686 -22.54 6.09 -11.83
N THR A 687 -21.69 5.07 -11.69
CA THR A 687 -20.63 5.04 -10.67
C THR A 687 -19.42 5.87 -11.10
N GLN A 688 -19.24 7.04 -10.49
CA GLN A 688 -18.06 7.91 -10.65
C GLN A 688 -16.83 7.38 -9.92
#